data_AF-A0A558QZ51-F1
#
_entry.id   AF-A0A558QZ51-F1
#
_cell.length_a   1.000
_cell.length_b   1.000
_cell.length_c   1.000
_cell.angle_alpha   90.00
_cell.angle_beta   90.00
_cell.angle_gamma   90.00
#
_symmetry.space_group_name_H-M   'P 1'
#
loop_
_entity.id
_entity.type
_entity.pdbx_description
1 polymer ?
#
loop_
_entity_poly.entity_id
_entity_poly.type
_entity_poly.pdbx_seq_one_letter_code
_entity_poly.pdbx_strand_id
1 'polypeptide(L)'
;MAGLTRYGRRLRRWLDPARRAIRRGNRARDAGDHARAAALYARALRHAPDNAPIHVQAGNMYKESGDPARAERHYRDALALDPDDRDLNLQLAHFYKRHGQPVEAFAAFRRLADLDPHAPRDELDAARRRIVPLVAPGVPANVRRAAEMTLDEARASGLIDPPWYAARYPDIADADPVAHFFNDGRFELRQPGPGFDPHWYLQRHPAVAVSGLDPFTYHVAIGRARGHASTAADSYADWIAQYDMLDDRDHRAIDAHVVAEGLVAPMVLLAVDAATAGHVGTAVAGLRRQRLAPRRILLCLAPDCPPGTRSALHALIAGDDRFAFAGDVAHGEVPAGTVVLLDAAVELREHALYALAQAAGAGAALVYGDHDHVVAGVRRDPMFKPAASPELLRQVDYIGAFALLAADADITGLADALVTGRETAASLIRDAALARDRRSIAHVPFVLHHDHVDRVVAASPVGRRLADDALPGVTIIIPTRDRMDLLRACVDSLTVATDYPPDRLDIVIVDNGSVEPATLDWLAAGVAAGRFRTIAAPIPFNYPLLNNIAVDTATGEMLVLLNNDTEIEDPAWLRGLVGYAMLPDVAAVGPMLLYDDDTIQHAGMVLGVDGLAAHAHVGIGRDAPGAYGLAQRTREVAAVTGACLAIRRAVFEEIGGLDPNLPVAFNDADLCLSAIGRGYRNLYVYDVWMRHHESRTRGRDDTPEKLRQFNREARYVCERHRTLCREDPWYSPNLGVDPGDLHAPAFPPRVVRPWQRYLDRHRAPRVLLLSSVLDGGTEIGLTVARQAGYLQARGYEVVVGAPFHVLADDPPAASGVALRGGRDAAAWAAREFDAIVVHTPGFADVGRWLGVWPPVLLHYHGEAAEQAAGLAGDEAGREGRLLALPFLDRALAPSPAVAAELGLDHARPCPPGADRLGVWSAALAPLRAQVRHRRGWTDRIVILVAASDSTVTPAFRAAMEAWQRDLDPACSAMVLFTADQRPPRNLPGGVTVAPAATAIDRQAILAGADLYWHAPGALTALDTLEAAALGLKVSAWPSPDAGAGAVARAMFEAGADLPDTDARRPASAHGWAETLAVFERTLAEMHGLPGGQPKG
;
A
#
# COMPACT_ATOMS: atom_id res chain seq x y z
N MET A 1 38.06 42.76 39.73
CA MET A 1 36.96 41.78 39.57
C MET A 1 37.47 40.33 39.52
N ALA A 2 37.98 39.78 40.62
CA ALA A 2 38.35 38.35 40.69
C ALA A 2 37.71 37.60 41.88
N GLY A 3 36.95 38.31 42.74
CA GLY A 3 36.27 37.73 43.91
C GLY A 3 34.85 37.22 43.70
N LEU A 4 34.15 37.62 42.63
CA LEU A 4 32.72 37.32 42.43
C LEU A 4 32.41 36.01 41.68
N THR A 5 33.41 35.38 41.04
CA THR A 5 33.21 34.13 40.28
C THR A 5 33.31 32.86 41.12
N ARG A 6 33.77 32.94 42.38
CA ARG A 6 33.81 31.79 43.30
C ARG A 6 32.49 31.61 44.06
N TYR A 7 31.78 32.70 44.37
CA TYR A 7 30.50 32.67 45.10
C TYR A 7 29.33 32.24 44.17
N GLY A 8 29.29 32.70 42.92
CA GLY A 8 28.27 32.31 41.93
C GLY A 8 28.34 30.84 41.47
N ARG A 9 29.55 30.26 41.39
CA ARG A 9 29.72 28.81 41.12
C ARG A 9 29.41 27.93 42.34
N ARG A 10 29.65 28.43 43.56
CA ARG A 10 29.20 27.76 44.80
C ARG A 10 27.67 27.81 44.96
N LEU A 11 27.01 28.93 44.63
CA LEU A 11 25.55 29.04 44.69
C LEU A 11 24.83 28.16 43.67
N ARG A 12 25.29 28.09 42.41
CA ARG A 12 24.73 27.16 41.40
C ARG A 12 24.96 25.68 41.78
N ARG A 13 26.07 25.34 42.43
CA ARG A 13 26.30 24.00 43.00
C ARG A 13 25.42 23.70 44.23
N TRP A 14 24.86 24.73 44.87
CA TRP A 14 23.98 24.63 46.04
C TRP A 14 22.49 24.57 45.68
N LEU A 15 22.09 25.15 44.55
CA LEU A 15 20.67 25.31 44.14
C LEU A 15 20.14 24.25 43.16
N ASP A 16 20.97 23.32 42.66
CA ASP A 16 20.53 22.24 41.77
C ASP A 16 19.68 21.18 42.53
N PRO A 17 18.36 21.09 42.26
CA PRO A 17 17.45 20.17 42.95
C PRO A 17 17.80 18.69 42.70
N ALA A 18 18.25 18.35 41.49
CA ALA A 18 18.65 16.99 41.12
C ALA A 18 19.89 16.56 41.90
N ARG A 19 20.95 17.40 41.92
CA ARG A 19 22.17 17.10 42.70
C ARG A 19 21.94 17.05 44.21
N ARG A 20 20.97 17.78 44.74
CA ARG A 20 20.58 17.70 46.16
C ARG A 20 19.84 16.40 46.45
N ALA A 21 18.95 15.98 45.55
CA ALA A 21 18.23 14.71 45.65
C ALA A 21 19.20 13.52 45.55
N ILE A 22 20.13 13.52 44.58
CA ILE A 22 21.18 12.50 44.42
C ILE A 22 22.05 12.41 45.70
N ARG A 23 22.58 13.53 46.21
CA ARG A 23 23.41 13.51 47.43
C ARG A 23 22.66 13.02 48.68
N ARG A 24 21.35 13.24 48.75
CA ARG A 24 20.50 12.69 49.82
C ARG A 24 20.21 11.21 49.58
N GLY A 25 19.99 10.80 48.33
CA GLY A 25 19.83 9.41 47.91
C GLY A 25 21.07 8.57 48.23
N ASN A 26 22.27 9.06 47.89
CA ASN A 26 23.53 8.40 48.23
C ASN A 26 23.67 8.20 49.74
N ARG A 27 23.41 9.24 50.55
CA ARG A 27 23.49 9.12 52.02
C ARG A 27 22.43 8.17 52.60
N ALA A 28 21.23 8.14 52.03
CA ALA A 28 20.18 7.20 52.46
C ALA A 28 20.58 5.76 52.10
N ARG A 29 21.12 5.53 50.89
CA ARG A 29 21.68 4.24 50.48
C ARG A 29 22.79 3.80 51.42
N ASP A 30 23.75 4.68 51.70
CA ASP A 30 24.91 4.37 52.54
C ASP A 30 24.52 4.12 54.02
N ALA A 31 23.35 4.63 54.43
CA ALA A 31 22.75 4.37 55.74
C ALA A 31 21.83 3.13 55.77
N GLY A 32 21.69 2.40 54.65
CA GLY A 32 20.83 1.21 54.53
C GLY A 32 19.33 1.50 54.35
N ASP A 33 18.93 2.77 54.19
CA ASP A 33 17.54 3.16 53.99
C ASP A 33 17.20 3.14 52.48
N HIS A 34 17.05 1.94 51.94
CA HIS A 34 16.88 1.68 50.50
C HIS A 34 15.59 2.29 49.94
N ALA A 35 14.47 2.23 50.67
CA ALA A 35 13.20 2.81 50.25
C ALA A 35 13.28 4.34 50.13
N ARG A 36 13.93 5.00 51.09
CA ARG A 36 14.16 6.45 51.03
C ARG A 36 15.14 6.82 49.94
N ALA A 37 16.18 6.02 49.73
CA ALA A 37 17.13 6.22 48.64
C ALA A 37 16.44 6.13 47.26
N ALA A 38 15.59 5.12 47.04
CA ALA A 38 14.81 4.96 45.81
C ALA A 38 13.93 6.18 45.52
N ALA A 39 13.17 6.66 46.52
CA ALA A 39 12.33 7.84 46.39
C ALA A 39 13.13 9.12 46.08
N LEU A 40 14.34 9.24 46.62
CA LEU A 40 15.24 10.38 46.38
C LEU A 40 15.89 10.32 44.99
N TYR A 41 16.25 9.13 44.49
CA TYR A 41 16.73 8.97 43.12
C TYR A 41 15.61 9.19 42.10
N ALA A 42 14.41 8.63 42.31
CA ALA A 42 13.25 8.91 41.47
C ALA A 42 12.88 10.40 41.45
N ARG A 43 13.05 11.11 42.57
CA ARG A 43 12.92 12.58 42.62
C ARG A 43 14.01 13.30 41.84
N ALA A 44 15.24 12.78 41.82
CA ALA A 44 16.31 13.34 41.01
C ALA A 44 16.00 13.20 39.51
N LEU A 45 15.49 12.04 39.09
CA LEU A 45 15.17 11.72 37.70
C LEU A 45 14.01 12.57 37.14
N ARG A 46 13.07 13.03 37.96
CA ARG A 46 12.07 14.03 37.52
C ARG A 46 12.67 15.36 37.05
N HIS A 47 13.90 15.67 37.47
CA HIS A 47 14.61 16.88 37.07
C HIS A 47 15.75 16.60 36.07
N ALA A 48 16.12 15.34 35.86
CA ALA A 48 17.17 14.90 34.97
C ALA A 48 16.84 13.47 34.48
N PRO A 49 15.84 13.31 33.59
CA PRO A 49 15.35 12.00 33.16
C PRO A 49 16.42 11.23 32.37
N ASP A 50 17.29 11.90 31.63
CA ASP A 50 18.28 11.25 30.77
C ASP A 50 19.56 10.84 31.53
N ASN A 51 19.47 10.64 32.85
CA ASN A 51 20.62 10.32 33.71
C ASN A 51 20.71 8.81 33.99
N ALA A 52 21.26 8.06 33.03
CA ALA A 52 21.36 6.60 33.08
C ALA A 52 21.98 6.06 34.39
N PRO A 53 23.11 6.59 34.92
CA PRO A 53 23.65 6.12 36.20
C PRO A 53 22.67 6.24 37.37
N ILE A 54 21.81 7.26 37.38
CA ILE A 54 20.82 7.44 38.44
C ILE A 54 19.59 6.55 38.22
N HIS A 55 19.23 6.22 36.98
CA HIS A 55 18.28 5.16 36.69
C HIS A 55 18.77 3.80 37.21
N VAL A 56 20.04 3.44 36.99
CA VAL A 56 20.64 2.22 37.56
C VAL A 56 20.61 2.23 39.09
N GLN A 57 20.96 3.35 39.73
CA GLN A 57 20.91 3.45 41.19
C GLN A 57 19.48 3.42 41.74
N ALA A 58 18.51 4.01 41.04
CA ALA A 58 17.09 3.89 41.39
C ALA A 58 16.62 2.43 41.28
N GLY A 59 16.97 1.75 40.19
CA GLY A 59 16.68 0.33 39.98
C GLY A 59 17.26 -0.55 41.10
N ASN A 60 18.52 -0.33 41.45
CA ASN A 60 19.17 -1.02 42.57
C ASN A 60 18.46 -0.78 43.91
N MET A 61 18.04 0.46 44.20
CA MET A 61 17.36 0.75 45.47
C MET A 61 15.94 0.19 45.51
N TYR A 62 15.20 0.21 44.41
CA TYR A 62 13.88 -0.44 44.33
C TYR A 62 13.98 -1.95 44.47
N LYS A 63 15.03 -2.57 43.91
CA LYS A 63 15.35 -3.99 44.11
C LYS A 63 15.58 -4.32 45.59
N GLU A 64 16.45 -3.57 46.27
CA GLU A 64 16.76 -3.81 47.69
C GLU A 64 15.60 -3.44 48.63
N SER A 65 14.69 -2.55 48.20
CA SER A 65 13.49 -2.19 48.95
C SER A 65 12.29 -3.12 48.71
N GLY A 66 12.43 -4.14 47.85
CA GLY A 66 11.36 -5.12 47.55
C GLY A 66 10.32 -4.70 46.52
N ASP A 67 10.64 -3.80 45.57
CA ASP A 67 9.76 -3.37 44.47
C ASP A 67 10.39 -3.74 43.10
N PRO A 68 10.34 -5.02 42.69
CA PRO A 68 11.02 -5.52 41.49
C PRO A 68 10.46 -4.93 40.20
N ALA A 69 9.15 -4.65 40.12
CA ALA A 69 8.52 -4.08 38.93
C ALA A 69 9.07 -2.67 38.62
N ARG A 70 9.27 -1.83 39.64
CA ARG A 70 9.92 -0.53 39.44
C ARG A 70 11.42 -0.65 39.21
N ALA A 71 12.06 -1.64 39.81
CA ALA A 71 13.48 -1.91 39.55
C ALA A 71 13.72 -2.22 38.07
N GLU A 72 12.93 -3.13 37.50
CA GLU A 72 12.98 -3.50 36.09
C GLU A 72 12.76 -2.31 35.17
N ARG A 73 11.72 -1.51 35.41
CA ARG A 73 11.45 -0.30 34.62
C ARG A 73 12.65 0.65 34.60
N HIS A 74 13.27 0.89 35.75
CA HIS A 74 14.43 1.77 35.82
C HIS A 74 15.67 1.19 35.13
N TYR A 75 15.87 -0.14 35.14
CA TYR A 75 16.94 -0.76 34.37
C TYR A 75 16.67 -0.69 32.86
N ARG A 76 15.42 -0.85 32.40
CA ARG A 76 15.03 -0.69 30.99
C ARG A 76 15.18 0.76 30.52
N ASP A 77 14.79 1.73 31.34
CA ASP A 77 15.00 3.15 31.06
C ASP A 77 16.51 3.49 30.97
N ALA A 78 17.35 2.92 31.85
CA ALA A 78 18.80 3.09 31.76
C ALA A 78 19.37 2.46 30.47
N LEU A 79 18.86 1.29 30.07
CA LEU A 79 19.30 0.58 28.87
C LEU A 79 18.84 1.28 27.59
N ALA A 80 17.70 1.98 27.61
CA ALA A 80 17.26 2.82 26.49
C ALA A 80 18.18 4.02 26.27
N LEU A 81 18.85 4.50 27.34
CA LEU A 81 19.80 5.62 27.28
C LEU A 81 21.22 5.17 26.93
N ASP A 82 21.62 3.96 27.35
CA ASP A 82 22.89 3.32 26.99
C ASP A 82 22.70 1.83 26.66
N PRO A 83 22.30 1.49 25.42
CA PRO A 83 21.98 0.12 25.01
C PRO A 83 23.15 -0.86 25.06
N ASP A 84 24.39 -0.35 25.10
CA ASP A 84 25.62 -1.13 25.05
C ASP A 84 26.31 -1.24 26.42
N ASP A 85 25.67 -0.78 27.50
CA ASP A 85 26.18 -0.91 28.86
C ASP A 85 26.21 -2.39 29.30
N ARG A 86 27.41 -2.95 29.33
CA ARG A 86 27.68 -4.35 29.69
C ARG A 86 27.29 -4.68 31.12
N ASP A 87 27.58 -3.78 32.07
CA ASP A 87 27.31 -3.99 33.49
C ASP A 87 25.80 -3.97 33.76
N LEU A 88 25.05 -3.17 32.99
CA LEU A 88 23.60 -3.13 33.05
C LEU A 88 22.95 -4.38 32.44
N ASN A 89 23.43 -4.85 31.29
CA ASN A 89 22.96 -6.11 30.69
C ASN A 89 23.21 -7.31 31.62
N LEU A 90 24.38 -7.37 32.27
CA LEU A 90 24.67 -8.41 33.27
C LEU A 90 23.76 -8.30 34.51
N GLN A 91 23.53 -7.08 35.02
CA GLN A 91 22.61 -6.85 36.14
C GLN A 91 21.18 -7.27 35.81
N LEU A 92 20.70 -6.97 34.61
CA LEU A 92 19.36 -7.32 34.16
C LEU A 92 19.22 -8.84 33.95
N ALA A 93 20.24 -9.50 33.40
CA ALA A 93 20.28 -10.95 33.26
C ALA A 93 20.19 -11.67 34.62
N HIS A 94 20.97 -11.21 35.62
CA HIS A 94 20.89 -11.73 36.98
C HIS A 94 19.58 -11.38 37.69
N PHE A 95 19.01 -10.21 37.42
CA PHE A 95 17.71 -9.80 37.92
C PHE A 95 16.61 -10.76 37.44
N TYR A 96 16.51 -11.01 36.14
CA TYR A 96 15.52 -11.94 35.57
C TYR A 96 15.75 -13.39 36.01
N LYS A 97 17.01 -13.83 36.07
CA LYS A 97 17.39 -15.16 36.57
C LYS A 97 16.90 -15.39 38.01
N ARG A 98 17.00 -14.38 38.87
CA ARG A 98 16.58 -14.46 40.28
C ARG A 98 15.06 -14.44 40.47
N HIS A 99 14.33 -13.83 39.53
CA HIS A 99 12.87 -13.70 39.59
C HIS A 99 12.12 -14.76 38.77
N GLY A 100 12.81 -15.77 38.24
CA GLY A 100 12.18 -16.88 37.54
C GLY A 100 11.66 -16.52 36.14
N GLN A 101 12.31 -15.56 35.47
CA GLN A 101 12.02 -15.10 34.11
C GLN A 101 13.12 -15.60 33.15
N PRO A 102 13.06 -16.88 32.72
CA PRO A 102 14.18 -17.54 32.03
C PRO A 102 14.40 -17.05 30.60
N VAL A 103 13.35 -16.56 29.92
CA VAL A 103 13.42 -16.05 28.54
C VAL A 103 14.12 -14.68 28.54
N GLU A 104 13.71 -13.79 29.43
CA GLU A 104 14.27 -12.46 29.60
C GLU A 104 15.70 -12.52 30.14
N ALA A 105 15.99 -13.48 31.02
CA ALA A 105 17.35 -13.74 31.48
C ALA A 105 18.27 -14.18 30.34
N PHE A 106 17.80 -15.09 29.47
CA PHE A 106 18.57 -15.53 28.30
C PHE A 106 18.80 -14.39 27.31
N ALA A 107 17.78 -13.59 27.00
CA ALA A 107 17.90 -12.44 26.11
C ALA A 107 18.96 -11.44 26.60
N ALA A 108 18.98 -11.16 27.91
CA ALA A 108 19.96 -10.27 28.52
C ALA A 108 21.38 -10.88 28.57
N PHE A 109 21.53 -12.19 28.85
CA PHE A 109 22.83 -12.87 28.77
C PHE A 109 23.38 -12.97 27.35
N ARG A 110 22.51 -13.11 26.34
CA ARG A 110 22.91 -13.14 24.92
C ARG A 110 23.47 -11.78 24.52
N ARG A 111 22.73 -10.70 24.82
CA ARG A 111 23.19 -9.33 24.55
C ARG A 111 24.52 -9.02 25.24
N LEU A 112 24.71 -9.48 26.47
CA LEU A 112 26.00 -9.37 27.16
C LEU A 112 27.14 -10.11 26.42
N ALA A 113 26.87 -11.31 25.91
CA ALA A 113 27.85 -12.09 25.16
C ALA A 113 28.19 -11.50 23.78
N ASP A 114 27.25 -10.78 23.17
CA ASP A 114 27.47 -10.03 21.93
C ASP A 114 28.36 -8.79 22.16
N LEU A 115 28.19 -8.13 23.32
CA LEU A 115 28.94 -6.93 23.68
C LEU A 115 30.33 -7.23 24.29
N ASP A 116 30.52 -8.39 24.93
CA ASP A 116 31.77 -8.80 25.57
C ASP A 116 32.14 -10.27 25.23
N PRO A 117 33.21 -10.51 24.44
CA PRO A 117 33.70 -11.84 24.12
C PRO A 117 34.08 -12.70 25.35
N HIS A 118 34.35 -12.07 26.50
CA HIS A 118 34.70 -12.71 27.77
C HIS A 118 33.51 -12.88 28.72
N ALA A 119 32.28 -12.57 28.28
CA ALA A 119 31.08 -12.79 29.07
C ALA A 119 30.96 -14.25 29.55
N PRO A 120 30.34 -14.50 30.72
CA PRO A 120 30.23 -15.84 31.29
C PRO A 120 29.31 -16.73 30.45
N ARG A 121 29.86 -17.36 29.40
CA ARG A 121 29.14 -18.23 28.45
C ARG A 121 28.46 -19.43 29.14
N ASP A 122 29.02 -19.89 30.24
CA ASP A 122 28.42 -20.94 31.08
C ASP A 122 27.04 -20.53 31.64
N GLU A 123 26.84 -19.23 31.94
CA GLU A 123 25.56 -18.70 32.41
C GLU A 123 24.54 -18.54 31.28
N LEU A 124 24.99 -18.14 30.08
CA LEU A 124 24.18 -18.12 28.87
C LEU A 124 23.71 -19.55 28.52
N ASP A 125 24.61 -20.53 28.56
CA ASP A 125 24.30 -21.94 28.33
C ASP A 125 23.39 -22.52 29.41
N ALA A 126 23.57 -22.13 30.67
CA ALA A 126 22.68 -22.53 31.77
C ALA A 126 21.29 -21.89 31.66
N ALA A 127 21.18 -20.64 31.19
CA ALA A 127 19.92 -19.98 30.90
C ALA A 127 19.22 -20.66 29.70
N ARG A 128 19.97 -20.96 28.64
CA ARG A 128 19.50 -21.74 27.47
C ARG A 128 18.94 -23.11 27.89
N ARG A 129 19.69 -23.87 28.70
CA ARG A 129 19.26 -25.18 29.24
C ARG A 129 18.03 -25.12 30.16
N ARG A 130 17.68 -23.94 30.70
CA ARG A 130 16.50 -23.71 31.54
C ARG A 130 15.25 -23.35 30.75
N ILE A 131 15.39 -22.90 29.50
CA ILE A 131 14.28 -22.64 28.58
C ILE A 131 13.79 -23.96 27.96
N VAL A 132 14.72 -24.86 27.61
CA VAL A 132 14.44 -26.17 26.97
C VAL A 132 13.40 -27.03 27.73
N PRO A 133 13.33 -27.08 29.08
CA PRO A 133 12.39 -27.92 29.82
C PRO A 133 11.01 -27.28 30.09
N LEU A 134 10.73 -26.05 29.64
CA LEU A 134 9.43 -25.38 29.88
C LEU A 134 8.31 -25.79 28.91
N VAL A 135 8.57 -26.80 28.07
CA VAL A 135 7.58 -27.46 27.22
C VAL A 135 7.16 -28.75 27.94
N ALA A 136 5.87 -28.87 28.24
CA ALA A 136 5.26 -29.84 29.17
C ALA A 136 5.76 -31.31 29.09
N PRO A 137 5.69 -32.10 30.20
CA PRO A 137 6.09 -33.51 30.18
C PRO A 137 5.18 -34.35 29.27
N GLY A 138 5.78 -35.02 28.28
CA GLY A 138 5.06 -35.82 27.27
C GLY A 138 5.64 -35.77 25.85
N VAL A 139 6.73 -35.02 25.62
CA VAL A 139 7.28 -34.76 24.28
C VAL A 139 7.73 -36.05 23.55
N PRO A 140 7.12 -36.38 22.40
CA PRO A 140 7.48 -37.52 21.56
C PRO A 140 8.96 -37.51 21.10
N ALA A 141 9.57 -38.69 20.92
CA ALA A 141 11.00 -38.83 20.61
C ALA A 141 11.44 -38.09 19.33
N ASN A 142 10.56 -38.00 18.34
CA ASN A 142 10.79 -37.25 17.10
C ASN A 142 10.87 -35.73 17.32
N VAL A 143 10.15 -35.17 18.30
CA VAL A 143 10.23 -33.74 18.66
C VAL A 143 11.53 -33.44 19.41
N ARG A 144 12.02 -34.37 20.24
CA ARG A 144 13.33 -34.26 20.89
C ARG A 144 14.49 -34.26 19.89
N ARG A 145 14.48 -35.15 18.90
CA ARG A 145 15.51 -35.16 17.83
C ARG A 145 15.44 -33.90 16.96
N ALA A 146 14.24 -33.41 16.68
CA ALA A 146 14.04 -32.19 15.92
C ALA A 146 14.66 -30.95 16.60
N ALA A 147 14.62 -30.88 17.94
CA ALA A 147 15.25 -29.79 18.70
C ALA A 147 16.79 -29.75 18.60
N GLU A 148 17.41 -30.83 18.10
CA GLU A 148 18.86 -30.97 17.90
C GLU A 148 19.30 -30.68 16.45
N MET A 149 18.46 -29.99 15.66
CA MET A 149 18.77 -29.66 14.27
C MET A 149 20.10 -28.90 14.17
N THR A 150 20.96 -29.29 13.22
CA THR A 150 22.27 -28.65 12.97
C THR A 150 22.20 -27.58 11.87
N LEU A 151 23.22 -26.70 11.82
CA LEU A 151 23.33 -25.70 10.75
C LEU A 151 23.44 -26.35 9.37
N ASP A 152 24.10 -27.50 9.26
CA ASP A 152 24.22 -28.24 8.01
C ASP A 152 22.88 -28.85 7.57
N GLU A 153 22.08 -29.36 8.52
CA GLU A 153 20.72 -29.83 8.24
C GLU A 153 19.81 -28.68 7.79
N ALA A 154 19.97 -27.49 8.37
CA ALA A 154 19.25 -26.29 7.92
C ALA A 154 19.70 -25.82 6.54
N ARG A 155 21.01 -25.84 6.23
CA ARG A 155 21.55 -25.59 4.87
C ARG A 155 20.96 -26.58 3.87
N ALA A 156 20.90 -27.86 4.22
CA ALA A 156 20.39 -28.92 3.36
C ALA A 156 18.86 -28.92 3.18
N SER A 157 18.12 -28.11 3.95
CA SER A 157 16.65 -28.06 3.89
C SER A 157 16.11 -27.52 2.55
N GLY A 158 16.90 -26.68 1.86
CA GLY A 158 16.50 -25.97 0.64
C GLY A 158 15.50 -24.83 0.86
N LEU A 159 15.21 -24.47 2.12
CA LEU A 159 14.21 -23.45 2.48
C LEU A 159 14.82 -22.07 2.77
N ILE A 160 16.15 -21.98 2.90
CA ILE A 160 16.88 -20.74 3.14
C ILE A 160 17.49 -20.30 1.82
N ASP A 161 17.10 -19.11 1.34
CA ASP A 161 17.58 -18.48 0.12
C ASP A 161 18.51 -17.31 0.51
N PRO A 162 19.85 -17.49 0.48
CA PRO A 162 20.77 -16.49 1.01
C PRO A 162 20.72 -15.14 0.27
N PRO A 163 20.72 -15.07 -1.08
CA PRO A 163 20.55 -13.83 -1.82
C PRO A 163 19.24 -13.10 -1.47
N TRP A 164 18.12 -13.82 -1.44
CA TRP A 164 16.82 -13.23 -1.12
C TRP A 164 16.78 -12.72 0.32
N TYR A 165 17.31 -13.50 1.27
CA TYR A 165 17.31 -13.16 2.69
C TYR A 165 18.15 -11.90 2.97
N ALA A 166 19.33 -11.78 2.34
CA ALA A 166 20.17 -10.59 2.43
C ALA A 166 19.52 -9.35 1.80
N ALA A 167 18.84 -9.50 0.66
CA ALA A 167 18.13 -8.41 0.01
C ALA A 167 16.94 -7.90 0.86
N ARG A 168 16.21 -8.81 1.52
CA ARG A 168 15.05 -8.47 2.34
C ARG A 168 15.39 -7.92 3.72
N TYR A 169 16.54 -8.30 4.28
CA TYR A 169 16.98 -7.91 5.62
C TYR A 169 18.33 -7.17 5.54
N PRO A 170 18.34 -5.87 5.18
CA PRO A 170 19.58 -5.11 5.03
C PRO A 170 20.41 -4.98 6.31
N ASP A 171 19.81 -5.25 7.47
CA ASP A 171 20.46 -5.22 8.79
C ASP A 171 21.52 -6.32 8.97
N ILE A 172 21.61 -7.29 8.04
CA ILE A 172 22.56 -8.40 8.10
C ILE A 172 23.67 -8.34 7.03
N ALA A 173 23.91 -7.18 6.42
CA ALA A 173 24.81 -7.02 5.26
C ALA A 173 26.22 -7.61 5.43
N ASP A 174 26.73 -7.68 6.68
CA ASP A 174 28.06 -8.21 7.01
C ASP A 174 28.07 -9.65 7.58
N ALA A 175 26.92 -10.34 7.58
CA ALA A 175 26.77 -11.69 8.16
C ALA A 175 26.46 -12.76 7.09
N ASP A 176 26.83 -14.03 7.36
CA ASP A 176 26.40 -15.17 6.54
C ASP A 176 24.87 -15.36 6.72
N PRO A 177 24.04 -15.17 5.67
CA PRO A 177 22.59 -15.20 5.79
C PRO A 177 22.05 -16.51 6.35
N VAL A 178 22.71 -17.65 6.04
CA VAL A 178 22.25 -18.96 6.52
C VAL A 178 22.59 -19.16 7.99
N ALA A 179 23.81 -18.77 8.39
CA ALA A 179 24.21 -18.82 9.79
C ALA A 179 23.38 -17.86 10.65
N HIS A 180 23.14 -16.65 10.15
CA HIS A 180 22.30 -15.67 10.82
C HIS A 180 20.86 -16.16 10.96
N PHE A 181 20.23 -16.64 9.87
CA PHE A 181 18.87 -17.17 9.96
C PHE A 181 18.77 -18.33 10.96
N PHE A 182 19.71 -19.27 10.90
CA PHE A 182 19.71 -20.41 11.81
C PHE A 182 19.93 -20.01 13.27
N ASN A 183 20.83 -19.08 13.56
CA ASN A 183 21.12 -18.71 14.95
C ASN A 183 20.06 -17.77 15.53
N ASP A 184 19.55 -16.84 14.71
CA ASP A 184 18.74 -15.72 15.16
C ASP A 184 17.42 -15.61 14.39
N GLY A 185 17.48 -15.58 13.06
CA GLY A 185 16.31 -15.28 12.20
C GLY A 185 15.11 -16.21 12.38
N ARG A 186 15.31 -17.52 12.60
CA ARG A 186 14.21 -18.48 12.81
C ARG A 186 13.43 -18.24 14.11
N PHE A 187 14.08 -17.67 15.11
CA PHE A 187 13.46 -17.36 16.40
C PHE A 187 12.82 -15.98 16.40
N GLU A 188 13.31 -15.09 15.54
CA GLU A 188 12.71 -13.79 15.23
C GLU A 188 11.54 -13.90 14.23
N LEU A 189 11.17 -15.13 13.83
CA LEU A 189 10.17 -15.40 12.80
C LEU A 189 10.45 -14.66 11.48
N ARG A 190 11.72 -14.42 11.16
CA ARG A 190 12.13 -13.90 9.85
C ARG A 190 11.89 -14.96 8.79
N GLN A 191 11.58 -14.53 7.59
CA GLN A 191 11.32 -15.42 6.48
C GLN A 191 12.66 -15.86 5.88
N PRO A 192 13.06 -17.15 5.91
CA PRO A 192 14.36 -17.59 5.38
C PRO A 192 14.49 -17.52 3.85
N GLY A 193 13.36 -17.43 3.16
CA GLY A 193 13.24 -17.44 1.71
C GLY A 193 11.76 -17.57 1.33
N PRO A 194 11.41 -17.44 0.04
CA PRO A 194 10.02 -17.56 -0.42
C PRO A 194 9.41 -18.95 -0.12
N GLY A 195 10.24 -19.98 0.02
CA GLY A 195 9.83 -21.37 0.27
C GLY A 195 9.38 -21.70 1.71
N PHE A 196 9.44 -20.77 2.67
CA PHE A 196 8.98 -21.00 4.04
C PHE A 196 8.56 -19.69 4.74
N ASP A 197 7.32 -19.56 5.22
CA ASP A 197 6.83 -18.40 5.99
C ASP A 197 6.50 -18.87 7.43
N PRO A 198 7.33 -18.51 8.43
CA PRO A 198 7.14 -18.96 9.81
C PRO A 198 5.85 -18.43 10.45
N HIS A 199 5.35 -17.26 10.05
CA HIS A 199 4.13 -16.67 10.62
C HIS A 199 2.89 -17.35 10.06
N TRP A 200 2.83 -17.56 8.75
CA TRP A 200 1.75 -18.34 8.13
C TRP A 200 1.72 -19.77 8.66
N TYR A 201 2.89 -20.40 8.78
CA TYR A 201 3.01 -21.78 9.23
C TYR A 201 2.46 -21.98 10.65
N LEU A 202 2.69 -21.01 11.55
CA LEU A 202 2.12 -21.00 12.90
C LEU A 202 0.59 -20.86 12.92
N GLN A 203 0.04 -19.99 12.06
CA GLN A 203 -1.42 -19.80 11.97
C GLN A 203 -2.13 -21.08 11.51
N ARG A 204 -1.57 -21.79 10.53
CA ARG A 204 -2.18 -23.01 9.94
C ARG A 204 -1.94 -24.26 10.77
N HIS A 205 -0.85 -24.29 11.53
CA HIS A 205 -0.45 -25.43 12.36
C HIS A 205 -0.26 -25.03 13.83
N PRO A 206 -1.33 -24.75 14.59
CA PRO A 206 -1.24 -24.38 16.02
C PRO A 206 -0.51 -25.42 16.88
N ALA A 207 -0.45 -26.68 16.43
CA ALA A 207 0.32 -27.75 17.07
C ALA A 207 1.83 -27.46 17.15
N VAL A 208 2.36 -26.55 16.32
CA VAL A 208 3.75 -26.06 16.41
C VAL A 208 3.97 -25.33 17.74
N ALA A 209 3.06 -24.45 18.15
CA ALA A 209 3.15 -23.72 19.41
C ALA A 209 3.15 -24.65 20.63
N VAL A 210 2.46 -25.79 20.54
CA VAL A 210 2.39 -26.81 21.60
C VAL A 210 3.62 -27.73 21.59
N SER A 211 4.37 -27.78 20.49
CA SER A 211 5.53 -28.66 20.32
C SER A 211 6.81 -28.18 20.99
N GLY A 212 6.92 -26.87 21.25
CA GLY A 212 8.14 -26.26 21.77
C GLY A 212 9.26 -26.04 20.76
N LEU A 213 9.04 -26.37 19.47
CA LEU A 213 9.98 -26.08 18.38
C LEU A 213 9.61 -24.76 17.70
N ASP A 214 10.60 -24.07 17.13
CA ASP A 214 10.33 -22.98 16.20
C ASP A 214 9.69 -23.53 14.90
N PRO A 215 8.96 -22.69 14.15
CA PRO A 215 8.19 -23.13 12.98
C PRO A 215 9.05 -23.81 11.92
N PHE A 216 10.25 -23.28 11.68
CA PHE A 216 11.17 -23.77 10.66
C PHE A 216 11.68 -25.17 11.03
N THR A 217 12.18 -25.32 12.26
CA THR A 217 12.65 -26.61 12.79
C THR A 217 11.52 -27.65 12.81
N TYR A 218 10.31 -27.27 13.22
CA TYR A 218 9.17 -28.16 13.21
C TYR A 218 8.83 -28.63 11.80
N HIS A 219 8.81 -27.72 10.82
CA HIS A 219 8.50 -28.08 9.45
C HIS A 219 9.54 -29.02 8.84
N VAL A 220 10.83 -28.68 8.95
CA VAL A 220 11.92 -29.49 8.39
C VAL A 220 11.92 -30.90 8.98
N ALA A 221 11.73 -31.03 10.29
CA ALA A 221 11.84 -32.33 10.96
C ALA A 221 10.54 -33.16 10.98
N ILE A 222 9.37 -32.51 10.93
CA ILE A 222 8.08 -33.17 11.17
C ILE A 222 7.04 -32.78 10.10
N GLY A 223 6.88 -31.48 9.83
CA GLY A 223 5.86 -30.95 8.94
C GLY A 223 5.94 -31.47 7.52
N ARG A 224 7.14 -31.45 6.92
CA ARG A 224 7.39 -31.89 5.55
C ARG A 224 6.98 -33.35 5.34
N ALA A 225 7.32 -34.24 6.28
CA ALA A 225 6.93 -35.66 6.23
C ALA A 225 5.41 -35.89 6.40
N ARG A 226 4.70 -34.93 7.00
CA ARG A 226 3.24 -34.94 7.15
C ARG A 226 2.50 -34.23 6.02
N GLY A 227 3.21 -33.73 5.01
CA GLY A 227 2.62 -32.95 3.92
C GLY A 227 2.09 -31.59 4.33
N HIS A 228 2.57 -31.02 5.45
CA HIS A 228 2.22 -29.65 5.84
C HIS A 228 2.90 -28.67 4.87
N ALA A 229 2.15 -27.76 4.27
CA ALA A 229 2.73 -26.67 3.48
C ALA A 229 3.60 -25.78 4.37
N SER A 230 4.77 -25.32 3.88
CA SER A 230 5.80 -24.58 4.65
C SER A 230 5.61 -23.07 4.72
N THR A 231 4.73 -22.56 3.90
CA THR A 231 4.53 -21.15 3.56
C THR A 231 3.09 -21.08 3.07
N ALA A 232 2.56 -19.87 2.84
CA ALA A 232 1.28 -19.70 2.18
C ALA A 232 1.17 -20.33 0.80
N ALA A 233 2.15 -21.16 0.38
CA ALA A 233 3.07 -20.83 -0.68
C ALA A 233 2.38 -20.01 -1.75
N ASP A 234 3.02 -18.95 -2.20
CA ASP A 234 2.63 -18.28 -3.44
C ASP A 234 2.93 -19.18 -4.67
N SER A 235 2.77 -20.50 -4.51
CA SER A 235 2.83 -21.50 -5.54
C SER A 235 1.57 -21.40 -6.38
N TYR A 236 1.72 -21.65 -7.67
CA TYR A 236 0.58 -21.66 -8.55
C TYR A 236 -0.49 -22.67 -8.12
N ALA A 237 -0.11 -23.78 -7.46
CA ALA A 237 -1.06 -24.75 -6.92
C ALA A 237 -1.95 -24.19 -5.80
N ASP A 238 -1.38 -23.40 -4.88
CA ASP A 238 -2.14 -22.74 -3.82
C ASP A 238 -2.98 -21.60 -4.37
N TRP A 239 -2.45 -20.85 -5.35
CA TRP A 239 -3.21 -19.85 -6.08
C TRP A 239 -4.46 -20.48 -6.72
N ILE A 240 -4.30 -21.65 -7.35
CA ILE A 240 -5.41 -22.42 -7.92
C ILE A 240 -6.42 -22.78 -6.83
N ALA A 241 -5.96 -23.43 -5.76
CA ALA A 241 -6.82 -23.93 -4.69
C ALA A 241 -7.62 -22.81 -4.02
N GLN A 242 -7.02 -21.62 -3.89
CA GLN A 242 -7.65 -20.48 -3.25
C GLN A 242 -8.55 -19.68 -4.18
N TYR A 243 -8.13 -19.37 -5.41
CA TYR A 243 -8.78 -18.33 -6.23
C TYR A 243 -9.42 -18.83 -7.51
N ASP A 244 -8.91 -19.93 -8.08
CA ASP A 244 -9.30 -20.39 -9.41
C ASP A 244 -10.28 -21.57 -9.39
N MET A 245 -10.29 -22.37 -8.32
CA MET A 245 -11.27 -23.46 -8.18
C MET A 245 -12.70 -22.90 -8.06
N LEU A 246 -13.62 -23.49 -8.84
CA LEU A 246 -15.05 -23.22 -8.74
C LEU A 246 -15.68 -24.11 -7.67
N ASP A 247 -16.60 -23.54 -6.90
CA ASP A 247 -17.45 -24.28 -5.97
C ASP A 247 -18.91 -24.34 -6.44
N ASP A 248 -19.75 -25.07 -5.71
CA ASP A 248 -21.17 -25.21 -6.03
C ASP A 248 -21.92 -23.87 -6.10
N ARG A 249 -21.43 -22.84 -5.39
CA ARG A 249 -22.03 -21.51 -5.39
C ARG A 249 -21.72 -20.80 -6.70
N ASP A 250 -20.47 -20.87 -7.17
CA ASP A 250 -20.09 -20.39 -8.50
C ASP A 250 -20.90 -21.07 -9.60
N HIS A 251 -21.00 -22.40 -9.53
CA HIS A 251 -21.76 -23.21 -10.49
C HIS A 251 -23.21 -22.75 -10.60
N ARG A 252 -23.90 -22.56 -9.47
CA ARG A 252 -25.30 -22.08 -9.46
C ARG A 252 -25.43 -20.67 -10.01
N ALA A 253 -24.48 -19.77 -9.72
CA ALA A 253 -24.52 -18.40 -10.21
C ALA A 253 -24.34 -18.34 -11.73
N ILE A 254 -23.42 -19.14 -12.28
CA ILE A 254 -23.22 -19.26 -13.73
C ILE A 254 -24.50 -19.77 -14.40
N ASP A 255 -25.09 -20.87 -13.91
CA ASP A 255 -26.32 -21.44 -14.49
C ASP A 255 -27.49 -20.45 -14.43
N ALA A 256 -27.67 -19.79 -13.29
CA ALA A 256 -28.71 -18.78 -13.11
C ALA A 256 -28.52 -17.59 -14.07
N HIS A 257 -27.28 -17.14 -14.25
CA HIS A 257 -26.98 -16.05 -15.18
C HIS A 257 -27.26 -16.45 -16.63
N VAL A 258 -26.81 -17.62 -17.07
CA VAL A 258 -27.07 -18.13 -18.43
C VAL A 258 -28.57 -18.09 -18.75
N VAL A 259 -29.41 -18.52 -17.83
CA VAL A 259 -30.87 -18.50 -17.99
C VAL A 259 -31.43 -17.08 -17.94
N ALA A 260 -31.00 -16.27 -16.98
CA ALA A 260 -31.57 -14.94 -16.73
C ALA A 260 -31.32 -13.94 -17.87
N GLU A 261 -30.13 -13.93 -18.46
CA GLU A 261 -29.77 -13.00 -19.54
C GLU A 261 -29.91 -13.63 -20.94
N GLY A 262 -30.33 -14.90 -21.02
CA GLY A 262 -30.49 -15.60 -22.29
C GLY A 262 -29.20 -15.66 -23.10
N LEU A 263 -28.06 -15.89 -22.43
CA LEU A 263 -26.75 -15.88 -23.08
C LEU A 263 -26.70 -16.88 -24.24
N VAL A 264 -26.31 -16.38 -25.40
CA VAL A 264 -26.23 -17.16 -26.64
C VAL A 264 -24.93 -17.95 -26.65
N ALA A 265 -25.05 -19.28 -26.63
CA ALA A 265 -23.90 -20.15 -26.76
C ALA A 265 -23.24 -20.01 -28.15
N PRO A 266 -21.90 -19.95 -28.22
CA PRO A 266 -21.18 -19.85 -29.48
C PRO A 266 -21.19 -21.17 -30.26
N MET A 267 -20.91 -21.07 -31.55
CA MET A 267 -20.41 -22.20 -32.33
C MET A 267 -18.94 -22.47 -32.01
N VAL A 268 -18.47 -23.69 -32.24
CA VAL A 268 -17.06 -24.06 -32.05
C VAL A 268 -16.52 -24.67 -33.34
N LEU A 269 -15.37 -24.18 -33.81
CA LEU A 269 -14.53 -24.86 -34.81
C LEU A 269 -13.38 -25.53 -34.07
N LEU A 270 -13.40 -26.86 -34.03
CA LEU A 270 -12.34 -27.66 -33.40
C LEU A 270 -11.32 -28.08 -34.47
N ALA A 271 -10.17 -27.42 -34.50
CA ALA A 271 -9.05 -27.70 -35.38
C ALA A 271 -8.29 -28.94 -34.90
N VAL A 272 -8.07 -29.89 -35.80
CA VAL A 272 -7.32 -31.12 -35.55
C VAL A 272 -6.30 -31.30 -36.67
N ASP A 273 -5.03 -31.41 -36.31
CA ASP A 273 -3.90 -31.65 -37.22
C ASP A 273 -3.03 -32.81 -36.71
N ALA A 274 -1.91 -33.09 -37.39
CA ALA A 274 -1.00 -34.17 -36.99
C ALA A 274 -0.46 -34.01 -35.56
N ALA A 275 -0.19 -32.77 -35.13
CA ALA A 275 0.41 -32.48 -33.84
C ALA A 275 -0.61 -32.61 -32.69
N THR A 276 -1.87 -32.34 -32.97
CA THR A 276 -2.93 -32.17 -31.95
C THR A 276 -3.91 -33.35 -31.90
N ALA A 277 -3.91 -34.23 -32.90
CA ALA A 277 -4.80 -35.40 -32.98
C ALA A 277 -4.77 -36.31 -31.74
N GLY A 278 -3.61 -36.43 -31.07
CA GLY A 278 -3.45 -37.22 -29.85
C GLY A 278 -4.25 -36.70 -28.64
N HIS A 279 -4.64 -35.42 -28.65
CA HIS A 279 -5.29 -34.74 -27.53
C HIS A 279 -6.79 -34.51 -27.74
N VAL A 280 -7.33 -34.86 -28.90
CA VAL A 280 -8.73 -34.57 -29.27
C VAL A 280 -9.77 -35.13 -28.29
N GLY A 281 -9.45 -36.25 -27.63
CA GLY A 281 -10.26 -36.82 -26.55
C GLY A 281 -10.49 -35.85 -25.40
N THR A 282 -9.43 -35.15 -24.98
CA THR A 282 -9.45 -34.16 -23.91
C THR A 282 -10.26 -32.93 -24.32
N ALA A 283 -10.06 -32.41 -25.54
CA ALA A 283 -10.81 -31.27 -26.05
C ALA A 283 -12.32 -31.56 -26.13
N VAL A 284 -12.72 -32.73 -26.65
CA VAL A 284 -14.13 -33.17 -26.70
C VAL A 284 -14.73 -33.31 -25.31
N ALA A 285 -13.99 -33.86 -24.34
CA ALA A 285 -14.43 -33.96 -22.96
C ALA A 285 -14.64 -32.56 -22.34
N GLY A 286 -13.71 -31.62 -22.56
CA GLY A 286 -13.83 -30.24 -22.11
C GLY A 286 -15.04 -29.51 -22.69
N LEU A 287 -15.32 -29.71 -23.98
CA LEU A 287 -16.50 -29.16 -24.66
C LEU A 287 -17.82 -29.70 -24.10
N ARG A 288 -17.87 -30.99 -23.74
CA ARG A 288 -19.05 -31.60 -23.12
C ARG A 288 -19.33 -31.09 -21.71
N ARG A 289 -18.30 -30.65 -20.97
CA ARG A 289 -18.39 -30.12 -19.60
C ARG A 289 -18.77 -28.64 -19.52
N GLN A 290 -18.89 -27.95 -20.66
CA GLN A 290 -19.19 -26.51 -20.66
C GLN A 290 -20.56 -26.22 -20.04
N ARG A 291 -20.60 -25.26 -19.11
CA ARG A 291 -21.82 -24.79 -18.44
C ARG A 291 -22.73 -24.03 -19.42
N LEU A 292 -22.13 -23.29 -20.35
CA LEU A 292 -22.80 -22.78 -21.55
C LEU A 292 -22.54 -23.74 -22.71
N ALA A 293 -23.46 -24.69 -22.92
CA ALA A 293 -23.30 -25.74 -23.92
C ALA A 293 -23.25 -25.15 -25.34
N PRO A 294 -22.22 -25.45 -26.16
CA PRO A 294 -22.10 -24.91 -27.51
C PRO A 294 -23.26 -25.36 -28.41
N ARG A 295 -23.71 -24.48 -29.32
CA ARG A 295 -24.83 -24.77 -30.23
C ARG A 295 -24.49 -25.86 -31.25
N ARG A 296 -23.28 -25.79 -31.79
CA ARG A 296 -22.76 -26.67 -32.83
C ARG A 296 -21.24 -26.69 -32.74
N ILE A 297 -20.64 -27.84 -33.01
CA ILE A 297 -19.20 -28.06 -33.00
C ILE A 297 -18.82 -28.66 -34.36
N LEU A 298 -17.98 -27.97 -35.13
CA LEU A 298 -17.47 -28.45 -36.41
C LEU A 298 -16.05 -28.96 -36.24
N LEU A 299 -15.84 -30.25 -36.52
CA LEU A 299 -14.54 -30.90 -36.54
C LEU A 299 -13.83 -30.58 -37.84
N CYS A 300 -12.77 -29.79 -37.76
CA CYS A 300 -11.95 -29.34 -38.89
C CYS A 300 -10.65 -30.16 -38.92
N LEU A 301 -10.67 -31.26 -39.69
CA LEU A 301 -9.53 -32.16 -39.85
C LEU A 301 -8.60 -31.63 -40.94
N ALA A 302 -7.36 -31.31 -40.59
CA ALA A 302 -6.33 -30.98 -41.56
C ALA A 302 -5.87 -32.23 -42.34
N PRO A 303 -5.30 -32.06 -43.55
CA PRO A 303 -4.95 -33.20 -44.42
C PRO A 303 -3.83 -34.10 -43.88
N ASP A 304 -3.03 -33.58 -42.95
CA ASP A 304 -1.87 -34.25 -42.34
C ASP A 304 -2.24 -35.15 -41.14
N CYS A 305 -3.51 -35.14 -40.72
CA CYS A 305 -4.00 -35.99 -39.64
C CYS A 305 -3.65 -37.48 -39.84
N PRO A 306 -3.31 -38.22 -38.77
CA PRO A 306 -3.02 -39.64 -38.86
C PRO A 306 -4.15 -40.46 -39.49
N PRO A 307 -3.85 -41.53 -40.25
CA PRO A 307 -4.86 -42.44 -40.76
C PRO A 307 -5.72 -43.02 -39.63
N GLY A 308 -7.05 -42.95 -39.77
CA GLY A 308 -7.99 -43.44 -38.77
C GLY A 308 -8.48 -42.41 -37.74
N THR A 309 -7.90 -41.20 -37.70
CA THR A 309 -8.34 -40.10 -36.81
C THR A 309 -9.83 -39.80 -36.96
N ARG A 310 -10.34 -39.74 -38.20
CA ARG A 310 -11.77 -39.53 -38.47
C ARG A 310 -12.66 -40.63 -37.88
N SER A 311 -12.28 -41.90 -38.01
CA SER A 311 -13.03 -43.03 -37.47
C SER A 311 -13.02 -43.03 -35.93
N ALA A 312 -11.88 -42.72 -35.32
CA ALA A 312 -11.75 -42.57 -33.87
C ALA A 312 -12.63 -41.43 -33.35
N LEU A 313 -12.62 -40.28 -34.03
CA LEU A 313 -13.49 -39.15 -33.70
C LEU A 313 -14.96 -39.51 -33.81
N HIS A 314 -15.37 -40.18 -34.88
CA HIS A 314 -16.75 -40.62 -35.05
C HIS A 314 -17.22 -41.51 -33.89
N ALA A 315 -16.37 -42.41 -33.40
CA ALA A 315 -16.67 -43.23 -32.23
C ALA A 315 -16.74 -42.38 -30.93
N LEU A 316 -15.83 -41.42 -30.76
CA LEU A 316 -15.74 -40.55 -29.58
C LEU A 316 -16.95 -39.61 -29.43
N ILE A 317 -17.45 -39.07 -30.55
CA ILE A 317 -18.58 -38.12 -30.58
C ILE A 317 -19.95 -38.81 -30.63
N ALA A 318 -20.00 -40.14 -30.73
CA ALA A 318 -21.24 -40.87 -30.88
C ALA A 318 -22.28 -40.52 -29.79
N GLY A 319 -23.51 -40.25 -30.21
CA GLY A 319 -24.61 -39.85 -29.32
C GLY A 319 -24.66 -38.36 -28.94
N ASP A 320 -23.81 -37.52 -29.54
CA ASP A 320 -23.81 -36.07 -29.32
C ASP A 320 -24.02 -35.32 -30.64
N ASP A 321 -25.28 -35.00 -30.94
CA ASP A 321 -25.71 -34.39 -32.23
C ASP A 321 -25.19 -32.96 -32.44
N ARG A 322 -24.49 -32.38 -31.45
CA ARG A 322 -23.83 -31.09 -31.59
C ARG A 322 -22.59 -31.17 -32.47
N PHE A 323 -21.94 -32.33 -32.56
CA PHE A 323 -20.72 -32.51 -33.34
C PHE A 323 -21.04 -32.87 -34.80
N ALA A 324 -20.31 -32.27 -35.74
CA ALA A 324 -20.32 -32.63 -37.15
C ALA A 324 -18.93 -32.43 -37.77
N PHE A 325 -18.60 -33.15 -38.84
CA PHE A 325 -17.39 -32.87 -39.61
C PHE A 325 -17.63 -31.68 -40.55
N ALA A 326 -16.70 -30.73 -40.57
CA ALA A 326 -16.85 -29.51 -41.39
C ALA A 326 -17.08 -29.82 -42.88
N GLY A 327 -16.37 -30.82 -43.43
CA GLY A 327 -16.53 -31.26 -44.83
C GLY A 327 -17.86 -31.95 -45.15
N ASP A 328 -18.69 -32.28 -44.15
CA ASP A 328 -19.99 -32.92 -44.34
C ASP A 328 -21.16 -31.93 -44.25
N VAL A 329 -20.90 -30.66 -43.89
CA VAL A 329 -21.92 -29.62 -43.70
C VAL A 329 -21.95 -28.70 -44.93
N ALA A 330 -23.14 -28.45 -45.48
CA ALA A 330 -23.27 -27.54 -46.62
C ALA A 330 -23.03 -26.07 -46.19
N HIS A 331 -22.43 -25.24 -47.05
CA HIS A 331 -22.09 -23.84 -46.74
C HIS A 331 -23.29 -22.96 -46.31
N GLY A 332 -24.54 -23.35 -46.62
CA GLY A 332 -25.75 -22.66 -46.19
C GLY A 332 -26.37 -23.16 -44.87
N GLU A 333 -25.80 -24.21 -44.26
CA GLU A 333 -26.27 -24.81 -43.01
C GLU A 333 -25.54 -24.28 -41.77
N VAL A 334 -24.52 -23.43 -41.96
CA VAL A 334 -23.75 -22.80 -40.87
C VAL A 334 -24.48 -21.52 -40.41
N PRO A 335 -25.07 -21.50 -39.19
CA PRO A 335 -25.77 -20.32 -38.69
C PRO A 335 -24.83 -19.13 -38.48
N ALA A 336 -25.32 -17.91 -38.75
CA ALA A 336 -24.62 -16.69 -38.34
C ALA A 336 -24.60 -16.58 -36.80
N GLY A 337 -23.52 -16.07 -36.23
CA GLY A 337 -23.35 -15.92 -34.78
C GLY A 337 -21.89 -15.94 -34.35
N THR A 338 -21.67 -15.86 -33.04
CA THR A 338 -20.32 -15.93 -32.47
C THR A 338 -19.71 -17.31 -32.69
N VAL A 339 -18.42 -17.34 -32.97
CA VAL A 339 -17.66 -18.57 -33.22
C VAL A 339 -16.43 -18.60 -32.32
N VAL A 340 -16.15 -19.77 -31.77
CA VAL A 340 -14.93 -20.07 -31.02
C VAL A 340 -14.01 -20.88 -31.90
N LEU A 341 -12.77 -20.40 -32.05
CA LEU A 341 -11.68 -21.18 -32.62
C LEU A 341 -11.01 -21.93 -31.47
N LEU A 342 -10.87 -23.25 -31.62
CA LEU A 342 -10.32 -24.14 -30.61
C LEU A 342 -9.41 -25.18 -31.27
N ASP A 343 -8.21 -25.32 -30.76
CA ASP A 343 -7.28 -26.37 -31.16
C ASP A 343 -7.44 -27.64 -30.30
N ALA A 344 -7.24 -28.82 -30.88
CA ALA A 344 -7.44 -30.09 -30.20
C ALA A 344 -6.48 -30.39 -29.04
N ALA A 345 -5.35 -29.66 -28.92
CA ALA A 345 -4.46 -29.73 -27.76
C ALA A 345 -4.91 -28.88 -26.56
N VAL A 346 -6.00 -28.13 -26.69
CA VAL A 346 -6.55 -27.26 -25.64
C VAL A 346 -7.59 -28.01 -24.82
N GLU A 347 -7.43 -28.01 -23.50
CA GLU A 347 -8.46 -28.46 -22.54
C GLU A 347 -9.21 -27.27 -21.97
N LEU A 348 -10.52 -27.20 -22.21
CA LEU A 348 -11.36 -26.12 -21.69
C LEU A 348 -11.74 -26.30 -20.23
N ARG A 349 -11.71 -25.19 -19.49
CA ARG A 349 -12.36 -25.06 -18.18
C ARG A 349 -13.87 -25.01 -18.35
N GLU A 350 -14.62 -25.52 -17.38
CA GLU A 350 -16.08 -25.67 -17.47
C GLU A 350 -16.86 -24.36 -17.68
N HIS A 351 -16.30 -23.22 -17.26
CA HIS A 351 -16.89 -21.90 -17.38
C HIS A 351 -16.36 -21.09 -18.59
N ALA A 352 -15.48 -21.67 -19.41
CA ALA A 352 -14.76 -20.95 -20.46
C ALA A 352 -15.67 -20.31 -21.51
N LEU A 353 -16.58 -21.09 -22.10
CA LEU A 353 -17.51 -20.57 -23.12
C LEU A 353 -18.47 -19.52 -22.55
N TYR A 354 -18.89 -19.69 -21.30
CA TYR A 354 -19.72 -18.71 -20.61
C TYR A 354 -18.98 -17.36 -20.45
N ALA A 355 -17.72 -17.40 -19.98
CA ALA A 355 -16.94 -16.19 -19.73
C ALA A 355 -16.65 -15.43 -21.04
N LEU A 356 -16.31 -16.14 -22.11
CA LEU A 356 -16.13 -15.54 -23.43
C LEU A 356 -17.43 -14.93 -23.97
N ALA A 357 -18.55 -15.65 -23.88
CA ALA A 357 -19.84 -15.15 -24.38
C ALA A 357 -20.33 -13.92 -23.61
N GLN A 358 -20.10 -13.86 -22.29
CA GLN A 358 -20.44 -12.70 -21.47
C GLN A 358 -19.64 -11.47 -21.91
N ALA A 359 -18.32 -11.60 -22.06
CA ALA A 359 -17.47 -10.50 -22.53
C ALA A 359 -17.80 -10.06 -23.97
N ALA A 360 -18.13 -11.02 -24.85
CA ALA A 360 -18.59 -10.72 -26.21
C ALA A 360 -19.92 -9.95 -26.22
N GLY A 361 -20.85 -10.31 -25.34
CA GLY A 361 -22.12 -9.60 -25.16
C GLY A 361 -21.98 -8.14 -24.73
N ALA A 362 -20.83 -7.76 -24.16
CA ALA A 362 -20.48 -6.38 -23.82
C ALA A 362 -19.96 -5.57 -25.03
N GLY A 363 -19.95 -6.14 -26.24
CA GLY A 363 -19.59 -5.45 -27.48
C GLY A 363 -18.19 -5.76 -28.01
N ALA A 364 -17.51 -6.77 -27.47
CA ALA A 364 -16.18 -7.17 -27.96
C ALA A 364 -16.24 -7.93 -29.29
N ALA A 365 -15.38 -7.55 -30.23
CA ALA A 365 -15.23 -8.18 -31.54
C ALA A 365 -14.37 -9.45 -31.51
N LEU A 366 -13.49 -9.56 -30.51
CA LEU A 366 -12.69 -10.75 -30.21
C LEU A 366 -12.52 -10.84 -28.69
N VAL A 367 -12.59 -12.05 -28.13
CA VAL A 367 -12.37 -12.28 -26.70
C VAL A 367 -11.39 -13.43 -26.50
N TYR A 368 -10.40 -13.22 -25.63
CA TYR A 368 -9.46 -14.25 -25.18
C TYR A 368 -9.33 -14.25 -23.65
N GLY A 369 -8.75 -15.33 -23.10
CA GLY A 369 -8.45 -15.41 -21.68
C GLY A 369 -7.05 -15.95 -21.38
N ASP A 370 -6.73 -16.02 -20.09
CA ASP A 370 -5.48 -16.60 -19.59
C ASP A 370 -5.49 -18.12 -19.75
N HIS A 371 -4.30 -18.71 -19.67
CA HIS A 371 -4.10 -20.15 -19.69
C HIS A 371 -2.92 -20.56 -18.83
N ASP A 372 -2.79 -21.84 -18.62
CA ASP A 372 -1.65 -22.51 -18.02
C ASP A 372 -1.44 -23.84 -18.74
N HIS A 373 -0.44 -24.60 -18.31
CA HIS A 373 -0.07 -25.87 -18.94
C HIS A 373 -0.43 -27.03 -18.01
N VAL A 374 -0.88 -28.14 -18.58
CA VAL A 374 -1.07 -29.39 -17.85
C VAL A 374 0.01 -30.38 -18.26
N VAL A 375 0.88 -30.71 -17.32
CA VAL A 375 1.96 -31.69 -17.52
C VAL A 375 1.83 -32.80 -16.49
N ALA A 376 1.68 -34.04 -16.97
CA ALA A 376 1.43 -35.21 -16.13
C ALA A 376 0.21 -35.05 -15.18
N GLY A 377 -0.83 -34.34 -15.64
CA GLY A 377 -2.05 -34.07 -14.86
C GLY A 377 -1.92 -32.95 -13.82
N VAL A 378 -0.77 -32.27 -13.76
CA VAL A 378 -0.53 -31.14 -12.84
C VAL A 378 -0.51 -29.84 -13.64
N ARG A 379 -1.27 -28.85 -13.15
CA ARG A 379 -1.32 -27.50 -13.70
C ARG A 379 -0.09 -26.70 -13.27
N ARG A 380 0.57 -26.02 -14.22
CA ARG A 380 1.80 -25.23 -14.00
C ARG A 380 1.99 -24.17 -15.09
N ASP A 381 3.02 -23.35 -14.95
CA ASP A 381 3.46 -22.38 -15.96
C ASP A 381 2.31 -21.46 -16.44
N PRO A 382 1.68 -20.69 -15.54
CA PRO A 382 0.55 -19.83 -15.89
C PRO A 382 0.97 -18.67 -16.78
N MET A 383 0.28 -18.52 -17.89
CA MET A 383 0.38 -17.39 -18.80
C MET A 383 -0.74 -16.38 -18.52
N PHE A 384 -0.44 -15.45 -17.61
CA PHE A 384 -1.28 -14.30 -17.30
C PHE A 384 -1.03 -13.19 -18.31
N LYS A 385 -2.02 -12.91 -19.15
CA LYS A 385 -1.88 -12.07 -20.34
C LYS A 385 -2.23 -10.60 -20.02
N PRO A 386 -1.66 -9.63 -20.75
CA PRO A 386 -2.14 -8.26 -20.72
C PRO A 386 -3.45 -8.13 -21.51
N ALA A 387 -4.06 -6.94 -21.48
CA ALA A 387 -5.02 -6.50 -22.50
C ALA A 387 -4.36 -6.48 -23.89
N ALA A 388 -5.19 -6.33 -24.94
CA ALA A 388 -4.74 -6.49 -26.32
C ALA A 388 -3.55 -5.57 -26.65
N SER A 389 -2.41 -6.22 -26.88
CA SER A 389 -1.10 -5.65 -27.17
C SER A 389 -0.66 -6.02 -28.61
N PRO A 390 -1.07 -5.24 -29.63
CA PRO A 390 -0.73 -5.52 -31.02
C PRO A 390 0.77 -5.65 -31.31
N GLU A 391 1.63 -4.81 -30.71
CA GLU A 391 3.07 -4.91 -30.98
C GLU A 391 3.68 -6.18 -30.40
N LEU A 392 3.24 -6.59 -29.20
CA LEU A 392 3.61 -7.88 -28.64
C LEU A 392 3.12 -9.02 -29.52
N LEU A 393 1.86 -8.96 -30.00
CA LEU A 393 1.25 -10.00 -30.82
C LEU A 393 1.96 -10.23 -32.15
N ARG A 394 2.58 -9.19 -32.72
CA ARG A 394 3.39 -9.30 -33.96
C ARG A 394 4.69 -10.07 -33.76
N GLN A 395 5.23 -10.08 -32.55
CA GLN A 395 6.48 -10.76 -32.22
C GLN A 395 6.24 -12.13 -31.58
N VAL A 396 5.17 -12.27 -30.81
CA VAL A 396 4.80 -13.49 -30.10
C VAL A 396 3.29 -13.63 -30.03
N ASP A 397 2.77 -14.75 -30.53
CA ASP A 397 1.41 -15.21 -30.32
C ASP A 397 1.14 -15.58 -28.86
N TYR A 398 0.93 -14.55 -28.02
CA TYR A 398 0.55 -14.73 -26.62
C TYR A 398 -0.94 -15.04 -26.44
N ILE A 399 -1.79 -14.81 -27.47
CA ILE A 399 -3.22 -15.13 -27.40
C ILE A 399 -3.41 -16.64 -27.47
N GLY A 400 -2.73 -17.30 -28.42
CA GLY A 400 -2.72 -18.74 -28.57
C GLY A 400 -3.93 -19.29 -29.32
N ALA A 401 -4.28 -20.54 -29.05
CA ALA A 401 -5.15 -21.34 -29.91
C ALA A 401 -6.61 -21.44 -29.43
N PHE A 402 -7.05 -20.50 -28.58
CA PHE A 402 -8.41 -20.42 -28.06
C PHE A 402 -8.90 -18.99 -27.91
N ALA A 403 -9.88 -18.60 -28.73
CA ALA A 403 -10.55 -17.30 -28.66
C ALA A 403 -11.95 -17.36 -29.26
N LEU A 404 -12.80 -16.41 -28.85
CA LEU A 404 -14.10 -16.15 -29.46
C LEU A 404 -14.00 -14.98 -30.45
N LEU A 405 -14.58 -15.14 -31.62
CA LEU A 405 -14.78 -14.11 -32.64
C LEU A 405 -16.26 -13.73 -32.71
N ALA A 406 -16.53 -12.43 -32.87
CA ALA A 406 -17.88 -11.90 -32.97
C ALA A 406 -18.65 -12.40 -34.21
N ALA A 407 -19.94 -12.07 -34.26
CA ALA A 407 -20.90 -12.64 -35.21
C ALA A 407 -20.69 -12.26 -36.68
N ASP A 408 -19.74 -11.37 -36.98
CA ASP A 408 -19.36 -10.94 -38.34
C ASP A 408 -18.29 -11.82 -38.99
N ALA A 409 -17.75 -12.82 -38.28
CA ALA A 409 -16.74 -13.71 -38.80
C ALA A 409 -17.27 -14.61 -39.94
N ASP A 410 -16.47 -14.78 -41.01
CA ASP A 410 -16.72 -15.76 -42.06
C ASP A 410 -16.40 -17.18 -41.54
N ILE A 411 -17.36 -17.78 -40.82
CA ILE A 411 -17.21 -19.12 -40.22
C ILE A 411 -16.84 -20.16 -41.28
N THR A 412 -17.40 -20.06 -42.48
CA THR A 412 -17.13 -20.99 -43.58
C THR A 412 -15.70 -20.85 -44.06
N GLY A 413 -15.24 -19.62 -44.34
CA GLY A 413 -13.86 -19.37 -44.74
C GLY A 413 -12.83 -19.79 -43.69
N LEU A 414 -13.15 -19.63 -42.40
CA LEU A 414 -12.33 -20.12 -41.29
C LEU A 414 -12.26 -21.65 -41.26
N ALA A 415 -13.40 -22.34 -41.36
CA ALA A 415 -13.43 -23.80 -41.40
C ALA A 415 -12.66 -24.36 -42.60
N ASP A 416 -12.82 -23.76 -43.78
CA ASP A 416 -12.11 -24.16 -45.00
C ASP A 416 -10.58 -23.96 -44.85
N ALA A 417 -10.14 -22.85 -44.22
CA ALA A 417 -8.72 -22.62 -43.95
C ALA A 417 -8.10 -23.72 -43.06
N LEU A 418 -8.84 -24.16 -42.04
CA LEU A 418 -8.42 -25.24 -41.15
C LEU A 418 -8.43 -26.61 -41.85
N VAL A 419 -9.50 -26.96 -42.57
CA VAL A 419 -9.64 -28.26 -43.26
C VAL A 419 -8.61 -28.42 -44.38
N THR A 420 -8.24 -27.33 -45.05
CA THR A 420 -7.20 -27.34 -46.09
C THR A 420 -5.78 -27.35 -45.52
N GLY A 421 -5.61 -27.16 -44.20
CA GLY A 421 -4.31 -27.05 -43.54
C GLY A 421 -3.52 -25.79 -43.94
N ARG A 422 -4.21 -24.76 -44.48
CA ARG A 422 -3.58 -23.51 -44.90
C ARG A 422 -3.16 -22.66 -43.70
N GLU A 423 -3.97 -22.71 -42.65
CA GLU A 423 -3.82 -21.92 -41.43
C GLU A 423 -4.08 -22.81 -40.22
N THR A 424 -3.54 -22.45 -39.07
CA THR A 424 -3.86 -23.06 -37.77
C THR A 424 -4.90 -22.22 -37.04
N ALA A 425 -5.55 -22.78 -36.00
CA ALA A 425 -6.45 -21.99 -35.16
C ALA A 425 -5.72 -20.77 -34.57
N ALA A 426 -4.49 -20.96 -34.11
CA ALA A 426 -3.65 -19.90 -33.55
C ALA A 426 -3.34 -18.79 -34.58
N SER A 427 -2.95 -19.13 -35.82
CA SER A 427 -2.69 -18.10 -36.85
C SER A 427 -3.95 -17.32 -37.23
N LEU A 428 -5.10 -18.00 -37.37
CA LEU A 428 -6.38 -17.33 -37.63
C LEU A 428 -6.79 -16.38 -36.50
N ILE A 429 -6.61 -16.78 -35.23
CA ILE A 429 -6.90 -15.93 -34.07
C ILE A 429 -5.97 -14.71 -34.06
N ARG A 430 -4.67 -14.91 -34.24
CA ARG A 430 -3.67 -13.84 -34.28
C ARG A 430 -4.00 -12.83 -35.39
N ASP A 431 -4.25 -13.31 -36.60
CA ASP A 431 -4.51 -12.45 -37.74
C ASP A 431 -5.85 -11.70 -37.59
N ALA A 432 -6.86 -12.36 -37.02
CA ALA A 432 -8.13 -11.75 -36.65
C ALA A 432 -7.98 -10.66 -35.58
N ALA A 433 -7.09 -10.83 -34.61
CA ALA A 433 -6.77 -9.82 -33.60
C ALA A 433 -6.00 -8.64 -34.20
N LEU A 434 -4.99 -8.90 -35.05
CA LEU A 434 -4.19 -7.86 -35.70
C LEU A 434 -4.97 -7.03 -36.73
N ALA A 435 -6.08 -7.57 -37.27
CA ALA A 435 -6.97 -6.88 -38.21
C ALA A 435 -8.04 -6.00 -37.53
N ARG A 436 -8.17 -6.05 -36.20
CA ARG A 436 -9.20 -5.32 -35.43
C ARG A 436 -8.60 -4.15 -34.66
N ASP A 437 -9.43 -3.17 -34.32
CA ASP A 437 -9.04 -2.16 -33.33
C ASP A 437 -8.85 -2.88 -31.99
N ARG A 438 -7.69 -2.70 -31.35
CA ARG A 438 -7.38 -3.27 -30.03
C ARG A 438 -8.44 -2.97 -28.98
N ARG A 439 -9.13 -1.82 -29.08
CA ARG A 439 -10.20 -1.40 -28.15
C ARG A 439 -11.46 -2.27 -28.27
N SER A 440 -11.63 -2.97 -29.39
CA SER A 440 -12.71 -3.94 -29.61
C SER A 440 -12.35 -5.35 -29.14
N ILE A 441 -11.14 -5.57 -28.62
CA ILE A 441 -10.68 -6.87 -28.14
C ILE A 441 -10.75 -6.90 -26.62
N ALA A 442 -11.44 -7.89 -26.07
CA ALA A 442 -11.54 -8.07 -24.62
C ALA A 442 -10.64 -9.21 -24.12
N HIS A 443 -9.94 -8.94 -23.03
CA HIS A 443 -9.24 -9.94 -22.23
C HIS A 443 -10.10 -10.30 -21.03
N VAL A 444 -10.30 -11.59 -20.80
CA VAL A 444 -10.88 -12.12 -19.57
C VAL A 444 -9.72 -12.65 -18.71
N PRO A 445 -9.33 -11.98 -17.60
CA PRO A 445 -8.18 -12.35 -16.77
C PRO A 445 -8.48 -13.56 -15.87
N PHE A 446 -8.95 -14.65 -16.47
CA PHE A 446 -9.20 -15.94 -15.85
C PHE A 446 -8.54 -17.02 -16.69
N VAL A 447 -8.06 -18.07 -16.03
CA VAL A 447 -7.56 -19.26 -16.71
C VAL A 447 -8.76 -19.98 -17.34
N LEU A 448 -8.95 -19.81 -18.64
CA LEU A 448 -10.09 -20.39 -19.36
C LEU A 448 -9.76 -21.75 -19.99
N HIS A 449 -8.48 -22.06 -20.15
CA HIS A 449 -8.04 -23.33 -20.72
C HIS A 449 -6.67 -23.75 -20.22
N HIS A 450 -6.34 -25.01 -20.49
CA HIS A 450 -5.04 -25.63 -20.26
C HIS A 450 -4.46 -26.11 -21.60
N ASP A 451 -3.20 -25.78 -21.85
CA ASP A 451 -2.46 -26.33 -22.99
C ASP A 451 -1.75 -27.62 -22.61
N HIS A 452 -1.85 -28.62 -23.48
CA HIS A 452 -1.17 -29.92 -23.34
C HIS A 452 0.08 -30.03 -24.21
N VAL A 453 0.38 -29.00 -24.99
CA VAL A 453 1.53 -28.93 -25.90
C VAL A 453 2.20 -27.58 -25.69
N ASP A 454 3.51 -27.59 -25.44
CA ASP A 454 4.31 -26.36 -25.40
C ASP A 454 4.38 -25.78 -26.81
N ARG A 455 3.61 -24.72 -27.05
CA ARG A 455 3.69 -23.96 -28.30
C ARG A 455 4.88 -23.02 -28.21
N VAL A 456 6.04 -23.49 -28.66
CA VAL A 456 7.22 -22.60 -28.81
C VAL A 456 6.88 -21.56 -29.86
N VAL A 457 6.56 -20.36 -29.41
CA VAL A 457 6.34 -19.25 -30.32
C VAL A 457 7.70 -18.70 -30.73
N ALA A 458 8.09 -18.95 -31.99
CA ALA A 458 9.27 -18.37 -32.57
C ALA A 458 9.12 -16.85 -32.59
N ALA A 459 9.95 -16.16 -31.83
CA ALA A 459 10.00 -14.71 -31.85
C ALA A 459 10.68 -14.23 -33.12
N SER A 460 10.03 -13.31 -33.81
CA SER A 460 10.66 -12.57 -34.90
C SER A 460 10.82 -11.13 -34.45
N PRO A 461 12.06 -10.61 -34.31
CA PRO A 461 12.29 -9.18 -34.17
C PRO A 461 11.65 -8.48 -35.36
N VAL A 462 10.64 -7.65 -35.11
CA VAL A 462 10.08 -6.77 -36.15
C VAL A 462 10.60 -5.37 -35.87
N GLY A 463 11.90 -5.15 -36.10
CA GLY A 463 12.46 -3.80 -36.02
C GLY A 463 11.75 -2.90 -37.03
N ARG A 464 11.17 -1.78 -36.57
CA ARG A 464 10.50 -0.82 -37.46
C ARG A 464 11.50 0.25 -37.88
N ARG A 465 12.15 0.07 -39.03
CA ARG A 465 13.08 1.06 -39.60
C ARG A 465 12.43 1.82 -40.74
N LEU A 466 12.48 3.14 -40.67
CA LEU A 466 12.04 4.04 -41.75
C LEU A 466 13.19 4.26 -42.75
N ALA A 467 12.83 4.40 -44.02
CA ALA A 467 13.75 4.85 -45.06
C ALA A 467 14.10 6.34 -44.89
N ASP A 468 15.27 6.76 -45.41
CA ASP A 468 15.81 8.11 -45.21
C ASP A 468 14.86 9.23 -45.68
N ASP A 469 14.15 9.01 -46.78
CA ASP A 469 13.18 9.96 -47.32
C ASP A 469 11.94 10.13 -46.43
N ALA A 470 11.63 9.13 -45.60
CA ALA A 470 10.49 9.12 -44.67
C ALA A 470 10.84 9.57 -43.24
N LEU A 471 12.11 9.88 -42.95
CA LEU A 471 12.52 10.31 -41.61
C LEU A 471 12.04 11.74 -41.26
N PRO A 472 11.34 11.96 -40.14
CA PRO A 472 10.94 13.30 -39.71
C PRO A 472 12.14 14.15 -39.23
N GLY A 473 11.94 15.45 -39.06
CA GLY A 473 12.87 16.26 -38.25
C GLY A 473 12.80 15.85 -36.76
N VAL A 474 13.93 15.73 -36.08
CA VAL A 474 14.03 15.38 -34.65
C VAL A 474 14.70 16.51 -33.88
N THR A 475 14.08 16.93 -32.78
CA THR A 475 14.71 17.78 -31.76
C THR A 475 15.01 16.95 -30.51
N ILE A 476 16.30 16.79 -30.16
CA ILE A 476 16.76 16.15 -28.91
C ILE A 476 16.96 17.24 -27.85
N ILE A 477 16.32 17.07 -26.69
CA ILE A 477 16.32 18.03 -25.59
C ILE A 477 17.08 17.43 -24.41
N ILE A 478 18.12 18.12 -23.95
CA ILE A 478 19.00 17.67 -22.87
C ILE A 478 19.09 18.76 -21.79
N PRO A 479 18.30 18.67 -20.71
CA PRO A 479 18.47 19.52 -19.54
C PRO A 479 19.79 19.20 -18.82
N THR A 480 20.50 20.23 -18.38
CA THR A 480 21.77 20.05 -17.67
C THR A 480 22.02 21.15 -16.63
N ARG A 481 22.86 20.86 -15.66
CA ARG A 481 23.49 21.82 -14.76
C ARG A 481 24.84 21.26 -14.32
N ASP A 482 25.92 21.94 -14.67
CA ASP A 482 27.29 21.55 -14.35
C ASP A 482 27.62 20.11 -14.84
N ARG A 483 28.69 19.49 -14.31
CA ARG A 483 29.07 18.10 -14.63
C ARG A 483 29.30 17.87 -16.12
N MET A 484 30.18 18.70 -16.68
CA MET A 484 30.66 18.60 -18.06
C MET A 484 31.10 17.18 -18.44
N ASP A 485 31.66 16.41 -17.50
CA ASP A 485 32.09 15.03 -17.73
C ASP A 485 30.96 14.14 -18.25
N LEU A 486 29.78 14.20 -17.63
CA LEU A 486 28.61 13.41 -18.03
C LEU A 486 27.98 13.96 -19.31
N LEU A 487 27.73 15.27 -19.34
CA LEU A 487 27.10 15.92 -20.50
C LEU A 487 27.92 15.71 -21.78
N ARG A 488 29.25 15.81 -21.68
CA ARG A 488 30.14 15.57 -22.80
C ARG A 488 30.09 14.13 -23.27
N ALA A 489 30.08 13.14 -22.37
CA ALA A 489 29.97 11.73 -22.74
C ALA A 489 28.66 11.47 -23.49
N CYS A 490 27.54 11.99 -23.00
CA CYS A 490 26.25 11.92 -23.66
C CYS A 490 26.29 12.54 -25.08
N VAL A 491 26.74 13.80 -25.21
CA VAL A 491 26.77 14.51 -26.50
C VAL A 491 27.79 13.94 -27.49
N ASP A 492 28.97 13.52 -27.02
CA ASP A 492 29.95 12.86 -27.88
C ASP A 492 29.41 11.50 -28.36
N SER A 493 28.71 10.72 -27.52
CA SER A 493 28.05 9.47 -27.95
C SER A 493 26.94 9.72 -28.98
N LEU A 494 26.11 10.76 -28.80
CA LEU A 494 25.11 11.20 -29.78
C LEU A 494 25.73 11.52 -31.14
N THR A 495 26.80 12.31 -31.14
CA THR A 495 27.42 12.81 -32.38
C THR A 495 28.19 11.72 -33.13
N VAL A 496 28.76 10.75 -32.41
CA VAL A 496 29.58 9.69 -33.00
C VAL A 496 28.76 8.48 -33.41
N ALA A 497 27.75 8.10 -32.62
CA ALA A 497 27.01 6.87 -32.84
C ALA A 497 25.78 7.04 -33.73
N THR A 498 25.07 8.19 -33.68
CA THR A 498 23.72 8.28 -34.26
C THR A 498 23.70 8.25 -35.79
N ASP A 499 23.12 7.19 -36.38
CA ASP A 499 22.79 7.09 -37.81
C ASP A 499 21.47 7.82 -38.09
N TYR A 500 21.55 9.16 -38.21
CA TYR A 500 20.44 10.02 -38.62
C TYR A 500 20.93 11.17 -39.51
N PRO A 501 20.16 11.63 -40.51
CA PRO A 501 20.54 12.77 -41.35
C PRO A 501 20.83 14.03 -40.51
N PRO A 502 22.04 14.61 -40.58
CA PRO A 502 22.42 15.76 -39.74
C PRO A 502 21.55 17.01 -39.97
N ASP A 503 21.02 17.20 -41.17
CA ASP A 503 20.11 18.29 -41.53
C ASP A 503 18.70 18.13 -40.93
N ARG A 504 18.39 16.96 -40.36
CA ARG A 504 17.14 16.64 -39.69
C ARG A 504 17.29 16.47 -38.17
N LEU A 505 18.48 16.75 -37.63
CA LEU A 505 18.77 16.59 -36.21
C LEU A 505 19.08 17.95 -35.57
N ASP A 506 18.26 18.34 -34.59
CA ASP A 506 18.45 19.55 -33.76
C ASP A 506 18.74 19.12 -32.32
N ILE A 507 19.95 19.41 -31.80
CA ILE A 507 20.32 19.10 -30.42
C ILE A 507 20.26 20.38 -29.59
N VAL A 508 19.45 20.35 -28.54
CA VAL A 508 19.14 21.48 -27.66
C VAL A 508 19.55 21.16 -26.24
N ILE A 509 20.55 21.86 -25.74
CA ILE A 509 20.97 21.76 -24.35
C ILE A 509 20.30 22.87 -23.54
N VAL A 510 19.53 22.51 -22.51
CA VAL A 510 18.88 23.46 -21.61
C VAL A 510 19.74 23.62 -20.37
N ASP A 511 20.48 24.72 -20.30
CA ASP A 511 21.37 25.03 -19.19
C ASP A 511 20.59 25.66 -18.03
N ASN A 512 20.39 24.88 -16.96
CA ASN A 512 19.73 25.30 -15.73
C ASN A 512 20.68 26.03 -14.77
N GLY A 513 21.36 27.05 -15.28
CA GLY A 513 22.24 27.93 -14.53
C GLY A 513 23.52 27.23 -14.05
N SER A 514 24.25 26.57 -14.96
CA SER A 514 25.60 26.07 -14.69
C SER A 514 26.51 27.19 -14.21
N VAL A 515 27.39 26.85 -13.27
CA VAL A 515 28.35 27.78 -12.64
C VAL A 515 29.80 27.33 -12.80
N GLU A 516 30.04 26.07 -13.14
CA GLU A 516 31.38 25.54 -13.39
C GLU A 516 31.97 26.16 -14.66
N PRO A 517 33.13 26.84 -14.58
CA PRO A 517 33.76 27.47 -15.74
C PRO A 517 34.01 26.47 -16.89
N ALA A 518 34.43 25.25 -16.56
CA ALA A 518 34.68 24.21 -17.56
C ALA A 518 33.40 23.86 -18.36
N THR A 519 32.25 23.77 -17.69
CA THR A 519 30.96 23.50 -18.33
C THR A 519 30.57 24.65 -19.26
N LEU A 520 30.67 25.89 -18.79
CA LEU A 520 30.33 27.08 -19.57
C LEU A 520 31.23 27.24 -20.80
N ASP A 521 32.54 27.05 -20.64
CA ASP A 521 33.52 27.11 -21.74
C ASP A 521 33.23 26.03 -22.80
N TRP A 522 32.90 24.81 -22.36
CA TRP A 522 32.56 23.70 -23.26
C TRP A 522 31.25 23.95 -24.03
N LEU A 523 30.21 24.45 -23.35
CA LEU A 523 28.95 24.81 -24.00
C LEU A 523 29.17 25.88 -25.08
N ALA A 524 29.92 26.94 -24.76
CA ALA A 524 30.22 28.00 -25.72
C ALA A 524 31.00 27.47 -26.94
N ALA A 525 31.98 26.59 -26.72
CA ALA A 525 32.75 25.97 -27.79
C ALA A 525 31.88 25.07 -28.69
N GLY A 526 30.97 24.29 -28.12
CA GLY A 526 30.06 23.42 -28.88
C GLY A 526 29.06 24.20 -29.74
N VAL A 527 28.52 25.30 -29.22
CA VAL A 527 27.66 26.23 -29.98
C VAL A 527 28.44 26.87 -31.13
N ALA A 528 29.66 27.35 -30.88
CA ALA A 528 30.50 27.95 -31.92
C ALA A 528 30.86 26.94 -33.03
N ALA A 529 30.97 25.65 -32.69
CA ALA A 529 31.21 24.57 -33.64
C ALA A 529 29.94 24.07 -34.37
N GLY A 530 28.75 24.58 -34.03
CA GLY A 530 27.48 24.14 -34.61
C GLY A 530 27.09 22.71 -34.24
N ARG A 531 27.63 22.16 -33.14
CA ARG A 531 27.31 20.79 -32.67
C ARG A 531 25.94 20.69 -32.03
N PHE A 532 25.51 21.74 -31.35
CA PHE A 532 24.24 21.88 -30.66
C PHE A 532 23.96 23.36 -30.43
N ARG A 533 22.74 23.69 -30.00
CA ARG A 533 22.37 25.00 -29.48
C ARG A 533 22.04 24.93 -28.00
N THR A 534 22.12 26.05 -27.31
CA THR A 534 21.84 26.14 -25.88
C THR A 534 20.69 27.08 -25.58
N ILE A 535 19.92 26.77 -24.53
CA ILE A 535 18.90 27.64 -23.95
C ILE A 535 19.26 27.85 -22.48
N ALA A 536 19.43 29.10 -22.06
CA ALA A 536 19.66 29.44 -20.66
C ALA A 536 18.32 29.49 -19.91
N ALA A 537 18.17 28.68 -18.87
CA ALA A 537 16.97 28.62 -18.03
C ALA A 537 17.34 28.56 -16.54
N PRO A 538 17.90 29.66 -15.95
CA PRO A 538 18.36 29.68 -14.56
C PRO A 538 17.18 29.80 -13.57
N ILE A 539 16.34 28.77 -13.52
CA ILE A 539 15.15 28.68 -12.68
C ILE A 539 15.37 27.66 -11.54
N PRO A 540 14.55 27.64 -10.47
CA PRO A 540 14.54 26.51 -9.54
C PRO A 540 14.35 25.20 -10.30
N PHE A 541 15.05 24.13 -9.89
CA PHE A 541 15.01 22.86 -10.61
C PHE A 541 13.57 22.35 -10.76
N ASN A 542 13.17 22.18 -12.01
CA ASN A 542 11.88 21.64 -12.39
C ASN A 542 12.06 21.02 -13.78
N TYR A 543 12.25 19.70 -13.83
CA TYR A 543 12.52 18.98 -15.07
C TYR A 543 11.44 19.20 -16.14
N PRO A 544 10.12 19.15 -15.83
CA PRO A 544 9.06 19.54 -16.75
C PRO A 544 9.25 20.92 -17.39
N LEU A 545 9.50 21.96 -16.59
CA LEU A 545 9.63 23.32 -17.09
C LEU A 545 10.82 23.47 -18.04
N LEU A 546 11.97 22.86 -17.71
CA LEU A 546 13.15 22.91 -18.57
C LEU A 546 12.87 22.31 -19.95
N ASN A 547 12.20 21.16 -19.99
CA ASN A 547 11.83 20.52 -21.25
C ASN A 547 10.77 21.32 -22.01
N ASN A 548 9.71 21.80 -21.33
CA ASN A 548 8.66 22.60 -21.97
C ASN A 548 9.22 23.88 -22.62
N ILE A 549 10.16 24.57 -21.96
CA ILE A 549 10.84 25.76 -22.51
C ILE A 549 11.59 25.41 -23.82
N ALA A 550 12.24 24.25 -23.88
CA ALA A 550 12.94 23.83 -25.10
C ALA A 550 11.98 23.50 -26.24
N VAL A 551 10.85 22.85 -25.92
CA VAL A 551 9.81 22.48 -26.90
C VAL A 551 9.25 23.71 -27.62
N ASP A 552 9.08 24.85 -26.94
CA ASP A 552 8.62 26.11 -27.56
C ASP A 552 9.54 26.60 -28.71
N THR A 553 10.80 26.15 -28.72
CA THR A 553 11.79 26.48 -29.75
C THR A 553 12.11 25.30 -30.67
N ALA A 554 11.51 24.14 -30.44
CA ALA A 554 11.78 22.92 -31.20
C ALA A 554 11.20 23.02 -32.61
N THR A 555 11.99 22.62 -33.60
CA THR A 555 11.60 22.62 -35.02
C THR A 555 11.27 21.24 -35.55
N GLY A 556 11.72 20.18 -34.87
CA GLY A 556 11.45 18.80 -35.23
C GLY A 556 9.97 18.43 -35.10
N GLU A 557 9.49 17.56 -35.98
CA GLU A 557 8.19 16.90 -35.84
C GLU A 557 8.21 15.89 -34.68
N MET A 558 9.39 15.35 -34.38
CA MET A 558 9.66 14.46 -33.26
C MET A 558 10.46 15.18 -32.17
N LEU A 559 10.09 14.93 -30.92
CA LEU A 559 10.83 15.33 -29.74
C LEU A 559 11.46 14.09 -29.11
N VAL A 560 12.70 14.21 -28.66
CA VAL A 560 13.35 13.20 -27.80
C VAL A 560 13.81 13.89 -26.53
N LEU A 561 13.23 13.51 -25.41
CA LEU A 561 13.69 13.90 -24.08
C LEU A 561 14.84 12.97 -23.70
N LEU A 562 15.98 13.52 -23.31
CA LEU A 562 17.18 12.74 -23.00
C LEU A 562 17.90 13.32 -21.77
N ASN A 563 18.26 12.47 -20.82
CA ASN A 563 19.07 12.90 -19.69
C ASN A 563 20.53 13.13 -20.09
N ASN A 564 21.23 13.97 -19.34
CA ASN A 564 22.62 14.33 -19.62
C ASN A 564 23.65 13.25 -19.24
N ASP A 565 23.22 12.16 -18.59
CA ASP A 565 24.03 11.05 -18.09
C ASP A 565 23.70 9.71 -18.78
N THR A 566 23.23 9.77 -20.03
CA THR A 566 23.04 8.62 -20.91
C THR A 566 24.20 8.45 -21.88
N GLU A 567 24.59 7.21 -22.17
CA GLU A 567 25.57 6.89 -23.22
C GLU A 567 24.92 5.95 -24.26
N ILE A 568 24.94 6.39 -25.53
CA ILE A 568 24.33 5.66 -26.65
C ILE A 568 25.35 4.71 -27.26
N GLU A 569 24.96 3.44 -27.39
CA GLU A 569 25.81 2.38 -27.93
C GLU A 569 25.31 1.80 -29.24
N ASP A 570 24.01 1.84 -29.51
CA ASP A 570 23.42 1.41 -30.78
C ASP A 570 23.33 2.57 -31.78
N PRO A 571 24.06 2.53 -32.91
CA PRO A 571 23.95 3.57 -33.93
C PRO A 571 22.54 3.79 -34.49
N ALA A 572 21.73 2.73 -34.53
CA ALA A 572 20.39 2.77 -35.11
C ALA A 572 19.30 3.19 -34.10
N TRP A 573 19.67 3.52 -32.86
CA TRP A 573 18.73 3.76 -31.76
C TRP A 573 17.60 4.74 -32.12
N LEU A 574 17.97 5.89 -32.71
CA LEU A 574 17.03 6.96 -33.00
C LEU A 574 16.05 6.56 -34.10
N ARG A 575 16.53 5.85 -35.13
CA ARG A 575 15.66 5.30 -36.19
C ARG A 575 14.68 4.28 -35.61
N GLY A 576 15.14 3.43 -34.69
CA GLY A 576 14.30 2.45 -34.00
C GLY A 576 13.19 3.12 -33.20
N LEU A 577 13.51 4.10 -32.36
CA LEU A 577 12.51 4.84 -31.56
C LEU A 577 11.54 5.63 -32.45
N VAL A 578 12.05 6.41 -33.41
CA VAL A 578 11.23 7.24 -34.31
C VAL A 578 10.32 6.36 -35.17
N GLY A 579 10.79 5.20 -35.61
CA GLY A 579 9.99 4.26 -36.38
C GLY A 579 8.69 3.89 -35.68
N TYR A 580 8.75 3.57 -34.38
CA TYR A 580 7.57 3.30 -33.57
C TYR A 580 6.79 4.57 -33.20
N ALA A 581 7.49 5.65 -32.85
CA ALA A 581 6.84 6.90 -32.42
C ALA A 581 6.08 7.61 -33.56
N MET A 582 6.32 7.25 -34.82
CA MET A 582 5.55 7.71 -35.98
C MET A 582 4.23 6.97 -36.18
N LEU A 583 3.94 5.89 -35.43
CA LEU A 583 2.65 5.21 -35.50
C LEU A 583 1.52 6.13 -34.99
N PRO A 584 0.45 6.36 -35.76
CA PRO A 584 -0.55 7.39 -35.44
C PRO A 584 -1.22 7.24 -34.06
N ASP A 585 -1.30 6.02 -33.53
CA ASP A 585 -1.92 5.71 -32.26
C ASP A 585 -0.93 5.60 -31.09
N VAL A 586 0.37 5.79 -31.34
CA VAL A 586 1.44 5.78 -30.33
C VAL A 586 1.77 7.21 -29.89
N ALA A 587 1.96 7.42 -28.59
CA ALA A 587 2.40 8.70 -28.02
C ALA A 587 3.87 8.66 -27.60
N ALA A 588 4.20 7.95 -26.52
CA ALA A 588 5.55 7.86 -25.98
C ALA A 588 6.22 6.53 -26.32
N VAL A 589 7.50 6.58 -26.68
CA VAL A 589 8.33 5.42 -26.97
C VAL A 589 9.64 5.50 -26.19
N GLY A 590 9.98 4.45 -25.46
CA GLY A 590 11.21 4.38 -24.64
C GLY A 590 12.04 3.13 -24.96
N PRO A 591 13.38 3.23 -24.91
CA PRO A 591 14.29 2.10 -25.12
C PRO A 591 14.44 1.25 -23.86
N MET A 592 15.22 0.16 -23.95
CA MET A 592 15.82 -0.47 -22.78
C MET A 592 16.93 0.41 -22.20
N LEU A 593 16.94 0.59 -20.89
CA LEU A 593 18.05 1.25 -20.19
C LEU A 593 18.79 0.24 -19.33
N LEU A 594 20.12 0.34 -19.37
CA LEU A 594 21.03 -0.53 -18.62
C LEU A 594 21.79 0.25 -17.54
N TYR A 595 22.05 -0.44 -16.44
CA TYR A 595 23.08 -0.07 -15.48
C TYR A 595 24.49 -0.35 -16.04
N ASP A 596 25.51 0.15 -15.33
CA ASP A 596 26.92 -0.02 -15.69
C ASP A 596 27.39 -1.49 -15.71
N ASP A 597 26.66 -2.38 -15.04
CA ASP A 597 26.95 -3.81 -14.93
C ASP A 597 26.17 -4.66 -15.96
N ASP A 598 25.62 -4.03 -17.01
CA ASP A 598 24.81 -4.65 -18.07
C ASP A 598 23.52 -5.32 -17.58
N THR A 599 23.06 -4.98 -16.37
CA THR A 599 21.73 -5.33 -15.90
C THR A 599 20.68 -4.30 -16.32
N ILE A 600 19.44 -4.75 -16.50
CA ILE A 600 18.31 -3.91 -16.91
C ILE A 600 17.97 -2.94 -15.77
N GLN A 601 17.89 -1.66 -16.09
CA GLN A 601 17.32 -0.61 -15.25
C GLN A 601 15.87 -0.31 -15.67
N HIS A 602 15.58 -0.33 -16.97
CA HIS A 602 14.28 0.00 -17.51
C HIS A 602 13.90 -0.93 -18.66
N ALA A 603 12.75 -1.60 -18.53
CA ALA A 603 12.11 -2.33 -19.62
C ALA A 603 10.60 -2.00 -19.70
N GLY A 604 10.26 -0.71 -19.56
CA GLY A 604 8.91 -0.20 -19.33
C GLY A 604 8.56 -0.06 -17.85
N MET A 605 7.43 0.59 -17.55
CA MET A 605 6.91 0.78 -16.20
C MET A 605 5.56 0.08 -16.00
N VAL A 606 5.38 -0.47 -14.80
CA VAL A 606 4.13 -1.06 -14.32
C VAL A 606 3.56 -0.17 -13.22
N LEU A 607 2.26 0.10 -13.27
CA LEU A 607 1.56 0.91 -12.26
C LEU A 607 1.08 0.08 -11.07
N GLY A 608 0.87 0.75 -9.93
CA GLY A 608 0.35 0.17 -8.70
C GLY A 608 1.41 -0.60 -7.88
N VAL A 609 2.62 -0.76 -8.42
CA VAL A 609 3.75 -1.41 -7.73
C VAL A 609 4.23 -0.50 -6.61
N ASP A 610 4.34 -1.06 -5.42
CA ASP A 610 4.54 -0.32 -4.17
C ASP A 610 3.54 0.81 -3.91
N GLY A 611 2.35 0.74 -4.52
CA GLY A 611 1.35 1.81 -4.49
C GLY A 611 1.66 2.98 -5.42
N LEU A 612 2.64 2.87 -6.31
CA LEU A 612 3.10 3.94 -7.19
C LEU A 612 3.27 3.42 -8.62
N ALA A 613 4.51 3.34 -9.09
CA ALA A 613 4.92 2.69 -10.32
C ALA A 613 6.35 2.16 -10.13
N ALA A 614 6.70 1.09 -10.84
CA ALA A 614 8.05 0.54 -10.83
C ALA A 614 8.51 0.22 -12.26
N HIS A 615 9.83 0.25 -12.47
CA HIS A 615 10.42 -0.26 -13.69
C HIS A 615 10.32 -1.80 -13.71
N ALA A 616 9.94 -2.36 -14.85
CA ALA A 616 9.85 -3.80 -15.05
C ALA A 616 11.24 -4.41 -15.26
N HIS A 617 11.42 -5.67 -14.82
CA HIS A 617 12.62 -6.48 -15.06
C HIS A 617 13.94 -5.88 -14.54
N VAL A 618 13.90 -5.04 -13.50
CA VAL A 618 15.11 -4.45 -12.91
C VAL A 618 16.06 -5.53 -12.40
N GLY A 619 17.36 -5.37 -12.69
CA GLY A 619 18.44 -6.19 -12.13
C GLY A 619 18.70 -7.53 -12.83
N ILE A 620 17.89 -7.91 -13.84
CA ILE A 620 18.21 -9.08 -14.68
C ILE A 620 19.20 -8.67 -15.78
N GLY A 621 19.99 -9.61 -16.30
CA GLY A 621 20.93 -9.31 -17.39
C GLY A 621 20.21 -8.89 -18.68
N ARG A 622 20.81 -8.00 -19.47
CA ARG A 622 20.28 -7.50 -20.76
C ARG A 622 19.68 -8.58 -21.66
N ASP A 623 20.39 -9.69 -21.82
CA ASP A 623 20.02 -10.78 -22.73
C ASP A 623 19.16 -11.86 -22.04
N ALA A 624 18.68 -11.60 -20.81
CA ALA A 624 17.71 -12.47 -20.16
C ALA A 624 16.31 -12.23 -20.75
N PRO A 625 15.52 -13.29 -21.02
CA PRO A 625 14.16 -13.14 -21.54
C PRO A 625 13.23 -12.40 -20.58
N GLY A 626 13.53 -12.42 -19.28
CA GLY A 626 12.63 -11.94 -18.23
C GLY A 626 11.37 -12.80 -18.12
N ALA A 627 10.47 -12.42 -17.23
CA ALA A 627 9.20 -13.13 -17.09
C ALA A 627 8.40 -13.06 -18.39
N TYR A 628 7.82 -14.20 -18.78
CA TYR A 628 7.03 -14.33 -20.02
C TYR A 628 7.79 -13.96 -21.31
N GLY A 629 9.12 -13.81 -21.25
CA GLY A 629 9.92 -13.33 -22.38
C GLY A 629 9.79 -11.83 -22.66
N LEU A 630 9.11 -11.06 -21.79
CA LEU A 630 8.71 -9.68 -22.07
C LEU A 630 9.84 -8.66 -22.06
N ALA A 631 10.97 -8.95 -21.38
CA ALA A 631 12.13 -8.07 -21.39
C ALA A 631 12.71 -7.92 -22.81
N GLN A 632 12.54 -8.95 -23.64
CA GLN A 632 13.05 -9.03 -25.01
C GLN A 632 11.97 -8.85 -26.08
N ARG A 633 10.90 -8.13 -25.76
CA ARG A 633 9.80 -7.87 -26.71
C ARG A 633 9.36 -6.43 -26.66
N THR A 634 9.19 -5.84 -27.84
CA THR A 634 8.58 -4.51 -27.96
C THR A 634 7.10 -4.65 -27.64
N ARG A 635 6.58 -3.85 -26.72
CA ARG A 635 5.21 -4.02 -26.25
C ARG A 635 4.63 -2.73 -25.72
N GLU A 636 3.32 -2.68 -25.70
CA GLU A 636 2.59 -1.67 -24.97
C GLU A 636 2.87 -1.75 -23.47
N VAL A 637 3.07 -0.58 -22.87
CA VAL A 637 3.32 -0.40 -21.43
C VAL A 637 2.59 0.85 -20.95
N ALA A 638 2.32 0.95 -19.65
CA ALA A 638 1.67 2.13 -19.10
C ALA A 638 2.52 3.39 -19.27
N ALA A 639 3.81 3.30 -18.96
CA ALA A 639 4.74 4.41 -19.10
C ALA A 639 6.15 3.94 -19.46
N VAL A 640 6.92 4.87 -20.00
CA VAL A 640 8.37 4.79 -20.20
C VAL A 640 9.03 5.98 -19.52
N THR A 641 10.32 5.87 -19.20
CA THR A 641 11.00 6.92 -18.43
C THR A 641 11.48 8.08 -19.30
N GLY A 642 11.51 9.29 -18.74
CA GLY A 642 12.05 10.50 -19.33
C GLY A 642 13.58 10.50 -19.49
N ALA A 643 14.29 9.49 -18.95
CA ALA A 643 15.71 9.34 -19.22
C ALA A 643 16.02 9.20 -20.72
N CYS A 644 15.13 8.54 -21.47
CA CYS A 644 15.06 8.63 -22.92
C CYS A 644 13.63 8.34 -23.40
N LEU A 645 12.95 9.36 -23.94
CA LEU A 645 11.56 9.26 -24.40
C LEU A 645 11.37 9.99 -25.73
N ALA A 646 10.91 9.27 -26.75
CA ALA A 646 10.53 9.83 -28.05
C ALA A 646 9.02 10.04 -28.15
N ILE A 647 8.58 11.22 -28.62
CA ILE A 647 7.17 11.59 -28.78
C ILE A 647 6.98 12.56 -29.94
N ARG A 648 5.87 12.45 -30.68
CA ARG A 648 5.51 13.44 -31.69
C ARG A 648 5.23 14.78 -31.03
N ARG A 649 5.81 15.87 -31.55
CA ARG A 649 5.58 17.22 -31.02
C ARG A 649 4.10 17.57 -30.94
N ALA A 650 3.33 17.26 -31.98
CA ALA A 650 1.90 17.50 -32.02
C ALA A 650 1.14 16.79 -30.89
N VAL A 651 1.56 15.57 -30.50
CA VAL A 651 0.95 14.81 -29.40
C VAL A 651 1.37 15.39 -28.05
N PHE A 652 2.64 15.80 -27.90
CA PHE A 652 3.12 16.48 -26.70
C PHE A 652 2.32 17.79 -26.44
N GLU A 653 2.14 18.60 -27.49
CA GLU A 653 1.35 19.83 -27.45
C GLU A 653 -0.14 19.56 -27.19
N GLU A 654 -0.72 18.54 -27.84
CA GLU A 654 -2.10 18.12 -27.59
C GLU A 654 -2.31 17.71 -26.13
N ILE A 655 -1.32 17.03 -25.53
CA ILE A 655 -1.36 16.60 -24.14
C ILE A 655 -1.30 17.78 -23.16
N GLY A 656 -0.59 18.84 -23.54
CA GLY A 656 -0.29 20.00 -22.71
C GLY A 656 1.13 20.00 -22.14
N GLY A 657 2.02 19.16 -22.69
CA GLY A 657 3.41 18.99 -22.25
C GLY A 657 3.57 18.27 -20.91
N LEU A 658 4.74 18.40 -20.29
CA LEU A 658 5.02 17.84 -18.96
C LEU A 658 4.43 18.74 -17.87
N ASP A 659 3.81 18.17 -16.83
CA ASP A 659 3.20 18.93 -15.75
C ASP A 659 4.25 19.56 -14.80
N PRO A 660 4.33 20.91 -14.70
CA PRO A 660 5.24 21.61 -13.80
C PRO A 660 5.06 21.31 -12.30
N ASN A 661 3.94 20.71 -11.90
CA ASN A 661 3.68 20.29 -10.51
C ASN A 661 4.48 19.05 -10.10
N LEU A 662 5.16 18.41 -11.05
CA LEU A 662 6.00 17.21 -10.87
C LEU A 662 7.48 17.53 -11.15
N PRO A 663 8.10 18.45 -10.39
CA PRO A 663 9.43 18.98 -10.70
C PRO A 663 10.53 17.90 -10.74
N VAL A 664 10.31 16.74 -10.12
CA VAL A 664 11.36 15.80 -9.74
C VAL A 664 11.10 14.37 -10.22
N ALA A 665 9.92 13.80 -9.97
CA ALA A 665 9.60 12.40 -10.20
C ALA A 665 8.22 12.26 -10.85
N PHE A 666 7.98 11.12 -11.51
CA PHE A 666 6.70 10.77 -12.17
C PHE A 666 6.20 11.72 -13.26
N ASN A 667 6.97 12.74 -13.66
CA ASN A 667 6.57 13.64 -14.75
C ASN A 667 6.47 12.92 -16.10
N ASP A 668 7.36 11.97 -16.34
CA ASP A 668 7.38 11.06 -17.48
C ASP A 668 6.19 10.09 -17.46
N ALA A 669 5.90 9.53 -16.28
CA ALA A 669 4.71 8.71 -16.05
C ALA A 669 3.43 9.51 -16.31
N ASP A 670 3.27 10.70 -15.72
CA ASP A 670 2.08 11.55 -15.94
C ASP A 670 1.86 11.91 -17.42
N LEU A 671 2.93 12.21 -18.16
CA LEU A 671 2.85 12.44 -19.62
C LEU A 671 2.31 11.21 -20.34
N CYS A 672 2.87 10.03 -20.03
CA CYS A 672 2.46 8.75 -20.61
C CYS A 672 0.99 8.42 -20.28
N LEU A 673 0.56 8.60 -19.03
CA LEU A 673 -0.81 8.32 -18.59
C LEU A 673 -1.81 9.34 -19.17
N SER A 674 -1.42 10.62 -19.24
CA SER A 674 -2.21 11.66 -19.90
C SER A 674 -2.40 11.40 -21.40
N ALA A 675 -1.42 10.77 -22.05
CA ALA A 675 -1.54 10.31 -23.43
C ALA A 675 -2.58 9.18 -23.57
N ILE A 676 -2.55 8.21 -22.65
CA ILE A 676 -3.52 7.10 -22.62
C ILE A 676 -4.95 7.63 -22.43
N GLY A 677 -5.13 8.64 -21.57
CA GLY A 677 -6.40 9.33 -21.38
C GLY A 677 -6.97 9.99 -22.65
N ARG A 678 -6.12 10.26 -23.66
CA ARG A 678 -6.52 10.76 -24.99
C ARG A 678 -6.67 9.66 -26.05
N GLY A 679 -6.50 8.39 -25.68
CA GLY A 679 -6.67 7.23 -26.56
C GLY A 679 -5.39 6.74 -27.25
N TYR A 680 -4.23 7.34 -26.92
CA TYR A 680 -2.93 6.85 -27.39
C TYR A 680 -2.44 5.61 -26.61
N ARG A 681 -1.38 4.98 -27.10
CA ARG A 681 -0.62 3.92 -26.39
C ARG A 681 0.85 4.30 -26.27
N ASN A 682 1.54 3.77 -25.27
CA ASN A 682 2.98 3.95 -25.08
C ASN A 682 3.70 2.64 -25.33
N LEU A 683 4.92 2.69 -25.86
CA LEU A 683 5.69 1.50 -26.24
C LEU A 683 7.05 1.47 -25.55
N TYR A 684 7.37 0.32 -24.95
CA TYR A 684 8.74 -0.05 -24.66
C TYR A 684 9.31 -0.78 -25.89
N VAL A 685 10.51 -0.39 -26.32
CA VAL A 685 11.22 -0.95 -27.48
C VAL A 685 12.45 -1.70 -26.99
N TYR A 686 12.47 -3.03 -27.18
CA TYR A 686 13.53 -3.87 -26.62
C TYR A 686 14.80 -3.92 -27.46
N ASP A 687 14.68 -3.70 -28.78
CA ASP A 687 15.78 -3.80 -29.75
C ASP A 687 16.57 -2.49 -29.87
N VAL A 688 16.27 -1.51 -29.01
CA VAL A 688 17.03 -0.29 -28.80
C VAL A 688 17.43 -0.21 -27.34
N TRP A 689 18.71 0.01 -27.06
CA TRP A 689 19.21 0.10 -25.69
C TRP A 689 20.34 1.11 -25.54
N MET A 690 20.51 1.61 -24.32
CA MET A 690 21.58 2.55 -23.94
C MET A 690 21.90 2.44 -22.44
N ARG A 691 23.09 2.91 -22.05
CA ARG A 691 23.46 3.01 -20.63
C ARG A 691 22.96 4.32 -20.04
N HIS A 692 22.50 4.26 -18.79
CA HIS A 692 22.09 5.43 -18.03
C HIS A 692 22.74 5.38 -16.65
N HIS A 693 23.65 6.33 -16.41
CA HIS A 693 24.48 6.40 -15.20
C HIS A 693 23.73 7.07 -14.03
N GLU A 694 22.51 6.59 -13.77
CA GLU A 694 21.46 7.18 -12.92
C GLU A 694 21.94 7.89 -11.65
N SER A 695 21.27 9.02 -11.35
CA SER A 695 21.41 9.79 -10.11
C SER A 695 22.84 10.29 -9.83
N ARG A 696 23.73 10.33 -10.83
CA ARG A 696 25.11 10.81 -10.62
C ARG A 696 25.26 12.32 -10.47
N THR A 697 24.30 13.10 -10.95
CA THR A 697 24.26 14.56 -10.76
C THR A 697 23.43 14.97 -9.54
N ARG A 698 22.34 14.24 -9.25
CA ARG A 698 21.34 14.56 -8.22
C ARG A 698 21.52 13.80 -6.88
N GLY A 699 22.20 12.65 -6.90
CA GLY A 699 22.27 11.71 -5.77
C GLY A 699 20.97 10.92 -5.58
N ARG A 700 21.00 9.85 -4.78
CA ARG A 700 19.84 8.99 -4.50
C ARG A 700 18.73 9.77 -3.75
N ASP A 701 17.50 9.32 -3.86
CA ASP A 701 16.36 9.83 -3.10
C ASP A 701 16.30 9.17 -1.71
N ASP A 702 17.35 9.39 -0.91
CA ASP A 702 17.60 8.71 0.37
C ASP A 702 17.41 9.60 1.61
N THR A 703 17.13 10.89 1.42
CA THR A 703 16.83 11.83 2.50
C THR A 703 15.32 11.89 2.78
N PRO A 704 14.87 12.09 4.04
CA PRO A 704 13.45 12.24 4.37
C PRO A 704 12.71 13.30 3.53
N GLU A 705 13.35 14.43 3.23
CA GLU A 705 12.76 15.50 2.42
C GLU A 705 12.49 15.04 0.98
N LYS A 706 13.43 14.31 0.37
CA LYS A 706 13.29 13.75 -0.98
C LYS A 706 12.22 12.66 -1.02
N LEU A 707 12.15 11.79 -0.01
CA LEU A 707 11.11 10.78 0.11
C LEU A 707 9.71 11.39 0.25
N ARG A 708 9.55 12.43 1.09
CA ARG A 708 8.29 13.19 1.19
C ARG A 708 7.87 13.79 -0.14
N GLN A 709 8.83 14.37 -0.87
CA GLN A 709 8.57 14.93 -2.20
C GLN A 709 8.14 13.85 -3.20
N PHE A 710 8.90 12.74 -3.25
CA PHE A 710 8.59 11.60 -4.10
C PHE A 710 7.19 11.04 -3.81
N ASN A 711 6.86 10.81 -2.53
CA ASN A 711 5.56 10.31 -2.11
C ASN A 711 4.41 11.27 -2.47
N ARG A 712 4.63 12.58 -2.35
CA ARG A 712 3.65 13.61 -2.76
C ARG A 712 3.40 13.60 -4.27
N GLU A 713 4.47 13.55 -5.06
CA GLU A 713 4.38 13.54 -6.53
C GLU A 713 3.76 12.24 -7.04
N ALA A 714 4.12 11.11 -6.44
CA ALA A 714 3.52 9.82 -6.74
C ALA A 714 2.01 9.81 -6.45
N ARG A 715 1.62 10.30 -5.27
CA ARG A 715 0.21 10.46 -4.89
C ARG A 715 -0.54 11.35 -5.90
N TYR A 716 0.04 12.48 -6.29
CA TYR A 716 -0.57 13.39 -7.26
C TYR A 716 -0.87 12.68 -8.59
N VAL A 717 0.09 11.93 -9.13
CA VAL A 717 -0.09 11.16 -10.37
C VAL A 717 -1.14 10.07 -10.20
N CYS A 718 -1.09 9.32 -9.10
CA CYS A 718 -2.06 8.27 -8.83
C CYS A 718 -3.49 8.79 -8.61
N GLU A 719 -3.67 9.97 -8.01
CA GLU A 719 -5.00 10.59 -7.86
C GLU A 719 -5.54 11.06 -9.21
N ARG A 720 -4.70 11.70 -10.02
CA ARG A 720 -5.05 12.19 -11.36
C ARG A 720 -5.40 11.05 -12.32
N HIS A 721 -4.68 9.93 -12.24
CA HIS A 721 -4.85 8.76 -13.13
C HIS A 721 -5.37 7.53 -12.39
N ARG A 722 -6.28 7.74 -11.44
CA ARG A 722 -6.72 6.73 -10.47
C ARG A 722 -7.15 5.39 -11.06
N THR A 723 -7.86 5.40 -12.19
CA THR A 723 -8.26 4.16 -12.87
C THR A 723 -7.05 3.36 -13.33
N LEU A 724 -6.08 4.00 -13.99
CA LEU A 724 -4.87 3.33 -14.50
C LEU A 724 -3.97 2.84 -13.36
N CYS A 725 -3.85 3.60 -12.27
CA CYS A 725 -3.03 3.17 -11.14
C CYS A 725 -3.61 1.96 -10.40
N ARG A 726 -4.94 1.80 -10.38
CA ARG A 726 -5.60 0.60 -9.83
C ARG A 726 -5.58 -0.57 -10.80
N GLU A 727 -5.71 -0.28 -12.09
CA GLU A 727 -5.79 -1.26 -13.17
C GLU A 727 -4.90 -0.83 -14.35
N ASP A 728 -3.67 -1.35 -14.37
CA ASP A 728 -2.78 -1.21 -15.51
C ASP A 728 -3.20 -2.21 -16.61
N PRO A 729 -3.69 -1.77 -17.79
CA PRO A 729 -4.18 -2.68 -18.82
C PRO A 729 -3.11 -3.62 -19.38
N TRP A 730 -1.84 -3.25 -19.29
CA TRP A 730 -0.73 -4.04 -19.86
C TRP A 730 -0.03 -4.91 -18.83
N TYR A 731 -0.57 -4.94 -17.61
CA TYR A 731 -0.08 -5.76 -16.53
C TYR A 731 -1.21 -6.58 -15.93
N SER A 732 -1.07 -7.91 -15.96
CA SER A 732 -2.17 -8.78 -15.56
C SER A 732 -2.56 -8.56 -14.09
N PRO A 733 -3.85 -8.45 -13.77
CA PRO A 733 -4.32 -8.38 -12.37
C PRO A 733 -4.04 -9.68 -11.58
N ASN A 734 -3.67 -10.76 -12.26
CA ASN A 734 -3.23 -12.02 -11.66
C ASN A 734 -1.74 -12.00 -11.25
N LEU A 735 -1.01 -10.91 -11.49
CA LEU A 735 0.40 -10.74 -11.10
C LEU A 735 0.58 -9.77 -9.93
N GLY A 736 1.58 -10.03 -9.08
CA GLY A 736 1.83 -9.33 -7.82
C GLY A 736 2.12 -7.83 -7.98
N VAL A 737 1.97 -7.04 -6.93
CA VAL A 737 2.26 -5.58 -6.95
C VAL A 737 3.39 -5.20 -6.00
N ASP A 738 4.16 -6.18 -5.58
CA ASP A 738 5.38 -5.99 -4.81
C ASP A 738 6.59 -6.00 -5.74
N PRO A 739 7.58 -5.12 -5.53
CA PRO A 739 8.79 -5.09 -6.36
C PRO A 739 9.51 -6.44 -6.44
N GLY A 740 9.50 -7.23 -5.36
CA GLY A 740 10.11 -8.57 -5.33
C GLY A 740 9.31 -9.66 -6.04
N ASP A 741 8.02 -9.43 -6.30
CA ASP A 741 7.06 -10.45 -6.78
C ASP A 741 6.30 -9.99 -8.04
N LEU A 742 6.81 -8.99 -8.77
CA LEU A 742 6.18 -8.37 -9.95
C LEU A 742 5.87 -9.36 -11.10
N HIS A 743 6.34 -10.59 -11.02
CA HIS A 743 6.08 -11.59 -12.04
C HIS A 743 5.60 -12.93 -11.45
N ALA A 744 5.31 -12.95 -10.15
CA ALA A 744 4.68 -14.07 -9.48
C ALA A 744 3.15 -13.90 -9.46
N PRO A 745 2.38 -14.99 -9.28
CA PRO A 745 0.93 -14.90 -9.08
C PRO A 745 0.59 -13.98 -7.90
N ALA A 746 -0.47 -13.18 -8.04
CA ALA A 746 -0.96 -12.29 -7.00
C ALA A 746 -1.79 -13.03 -5.95
N PHE A 747 -1.57 -12.69 -4.68
CA PHE A 747 -2.29 -13.23 -3.53
C PHE A 747 -2.89 -12.08 -2.70
N PRO A 748 -4.16 -11.68 -2.94
CA PRO A 748 -5.11 -12.25 -3.90
C PRO A 748 -4.91 -11.70 -5.33
N PRO A 749 -5.45 -12.37 -6.37
CA PRO A 749 -5.57 -11.78 -7.69
C PRO A 749 -6.58 -10.63 -7.66
N ARG A 750 -6.28 -9.56 -8.41
CA ARG A 750 -7.09 -8.33 -8.48
C ARG A 750 -8.21 -8.45 -9.53
N VAL A 751 -8.88 -9.59 -9.57
CA VAL A 751 -9.87 -9.94 -10.61
C VAL A 751 -11.28 -10.04 -10.07
N VAL A 752 -12.23 -9.48 -10.82
CA VAL A 752 -13.66 -9.66 -10.55
C VAL A 752 -14.16 -10.89 -11.28
N ARG A 753 -14.80 -11.82 -10.55
CA ARG A 753 -15.42 -12.99 -11.18
C ARG A 753 -16.51 -12.54 -12.16
N PRO A 754 -16.57 -13.05 -13.40
CA PRO A 754 -17.57 -12.59 -14.37
C PRO A 754 -19.02 -12.81 -13.90
N TRP A 755 -19.27 -13.83 -13.09
CA TRP A 755 -20.57 -14.12 -12.46
C TRP A 755 -20.79 -13.44 -11.10
N GLN A 756 -19.87 -12.59 -10.63
CA GLN A 756 -19.94 -11.94 -9.29
C GLN A 756 -21.25 -11.17 -9.10
N ARG A 757 -21.67 -10.39 -10.08
CA ARG A 757 -22.91 -9.60 -10.01
C ARG A 757 -24.17 -10.47 -9.77
N TYR A 758 -24.18 -11.72 -10.23
CA TYR A 758 -25.28 -12.66 -9.96
C TYR A 758 -25.16 -13.27 -8.56
N LEU A 759 -23.95 -13.57 -8.10
CA LEU A 759 -23.70 -13.97 -6.72
C LEU A 759 -24.26 -12.95 -5.73
N ASP A 760 -24.12 -11.65 -6.03
CA ASP A 760 -24.47 -10.56 -5.12
C ASP A 760 -25.98 -10.30 -5.04
N ARG A 761 -26.72 -10.48 -6.15
CA ARG A 761 -28.19 -10.24 -6.19
C ARG A 761 -29.02 -11.18 -5.32
N HIS A 762 -28.46 -12.31 -4.89
CA HIS A 762 -29.21 -13.41 -4.28
C HIS A 762 -28.79 -13.74 -2.84
N ARG A 763 -27.95 -12.90 -2.21
CA ARG A 763 -27.52 -13.05 -0.82
C ARG A 763 -27.56 -11.73 -0.06
N ALA A 764 -27.56 -11.82 1.27
CA ALA A 764 -27.26 -10.68 2.13
C ALA A 764 -25.85 -10.13 1.82
N PRO A 765 -25.66 -8.80 1.67
CA PRO A 765 -24.34 -8.24 1.43
C PRO A 765 -23.43 -8.47 2.64
N ARG A 766 -22.19 -8.88 2.38
CA ARG A 766 -21.13 -9.16 3.35
C ARG A 766 -20.17 -7.97 3.42
N VAL A 767 -20.01 -7.39 4.61
CA VAL A 767 -19.17 -6.21 4.84
C VAL A 767 -18.09 -6.52 5.86
N LEU A 768 -16.83 -6.22 5.52
CA LEU A 768 -15.69 -6.33 6.42
C LEU A 768 -15.33 -4.96 7.00
N LEU A 769 -15.45 -4.80 8.31
CA LEU A 769 -14.97 -3.60 9.01
C LEU A 769 -13.57 -3.86 9.56
N LEU A 770 -12.57 -3.09 9.14
CA LEU A 770 -11.18 -3.21 9.55
C LEU A 770 -10.82 -2.11 10.54
N SER A 771 -10.40 -2.49 11.75
CA SER A 771 -9.95 -1.55 12.78
C SER A 771 -8.89 -2.17 13.68
N SER A 772 -7.83 -1.42 13.97
CA SER A 772 -6.86 -1.74 15.03
C SER A 772 -7.30 -1.24 16.41
N VAL A 773 -8.48 -0.62 16.52
CA VAL A 773 -9.04 -0.10 17.77
C VAL A 773 -10.50 -0.53 17.89
N LEU A 774 -10.77 -1.39 18.87
CA LEU A 774 -12.12 -1.90 19.13
C LEU A 774 -12.68 -1.49 20.50
N ASP A 775 -11.87 -0.83 21.34
CA ASP A 775 -12.30 -0.34 22.66
C ASP A 775 -13.46 0.66 22.53
N GLY A 776 -14.60 0.30 23.12
CA GLY A 776 -15.82 1.12 23.18
C GLY A 776 -15.67 2.42 23.99
N GLY A 777 -14.53 2.66 24.63
CA GLY A 777 -14.16 3.95 25.20
C GLY A 777 -13.64 4.97 24.18
N THR A 778 -13.28 4.54 22.98
CA THR A 778 -12.72 5.41 21.91
C THR A 778 -13.78 5.78 20.86
N GLU A 779 -13.63 6.95 20.22
CA GLU A 779 -14.51 7.38 19.12
C GLU A 779 -14.53 6.38 17.96
N ILE A 780 -13.37 5.80 17.64
CA ILE A 780 -13.20 4.81 16.57
C ILE A 780 -13.93 3.51 16.94
N GLY A 781 -13.66 2.94 18.12
CA GLY A 781 -14.28 1.68 18.56
C GLY A 781 -15.80 1.78 18.69
N LEU A 782 -16.31 2.89 19.22
CA LEU A 782 -17.76 3.17 19.26
C LEU A 782 -18.38 3.22 17.86
N THR A 783 -17.72 3.87 16.92
CA THR A 783 -18.21 3.98 15.54
C THR A 783 -18.27 2.62 14.86
N VAL A 784 -17.21 1.80 14.98
CA VAL A 784 -17.17 0.44 14.44
C VAL A 784 -18.31 -0.40 15.00
N ALA A 785 -18.51 -0.39 16.32
CA ALA A 785 -19.58 -1.16 16.97
C ALA A 785 -20.97 -0.71 16.53
N ARG A 786 -21.21 0.60 16.40
CA ARG A 786 -22.49 1.17 15.95
C ARG A 786 -22.79 0.83 14.49
N GLN A 787 -21.80 0.95 13.62
CA GLN A 787 -21.93 0.60 12.21
C GLN A 787 -22.19 -0.89 12.01
N ALA A 788 -21.47 -1.76 12.73
CA ALA A 788 -21.69 -3.19 12.70
C ALA A 788 -23.13 -3.55 13.09
N GLY A 789 -23.60 -3.06 14.25
CA GLY A 789 -24.97 -3.32 14.71
C GLY A 789 -26.04 -2.74 13.78
N TYR A 790 -25.79 -1.57 13.18
CA TYR A 790 -26.72 -0.93 12.24
C TYR A 790 -26.88 -1.72 10.93
N LEU A 791 -25.78 -2.18 10.35
CA LEU A 791 -25.77 -3.01 9.15
C LEU A 791 -26.40 -4.38 9.42
N GLN A 792 -26.06 -5.03 10.54
CA GLN A 792 -26.69 -6.30 10.94
C GLN A 792 -28.21 -6.19 11.09
N ALA A 793 -28.71 -5.10 11.69
CA ALA A 793 -30.15 -4.85 11.83
C ALA A 793 -30.87 -4.68 10.47
N ARG A 794 -30.14 -4.42 9.40
CA ARG A 794 -30.64 -4.28 8.01
C ARG A 794 -30.43 -5.54 7.17
N GLY A 795 -29.93 -6.61 7.77
CA GLY A 795 -29.74 -7.89 7.10
C GLY A 795 -28.41 -8.00 6.34
N TYR A 796 -27.45 -7.11 6.57
CA TYR A 796 -26.07 -7.32 6.13
C TYR A 796 -25.40 -8.35 7.04
N GLU A 797 -24.52 -9.17 6.46
CA GLU A 797 -23.60 -9.99 7.23
C GLU A 797 -22.31 -9.18 7.46
N VAL A 798 -21.95 -8.97 8.72
CA VAL A 798 -20.83 -8.08 9.08
C VAL A 798 -19.77 -8.87 9.83
N VAL A 799 -18.53 -8.75 9.38
CA VAL A 799 -17.34 -9.27 10.06
C VAL A 799 -16.44 -8.11 10.45
N VAL A 800 -15.87 -8.17 11.66
CA VAL A 800 -14.90 -7.17 12.14
C VAL A 800 -13.52 -7.78 12.15
N GLY A 801 -12.61 -7.22 11.38
CA GLY A 801 -11.20 -7.61 11.31
C GLY A 801 -10.31 -6.70 12.14
N ALA A 802 -9.44 -7.27 12.96
CA ALA A 802 -8.50 -6.55 13.81
C ALA A 802 -7.23 -7.36 14.09
N PRO A 803 -6.12 -6.74 14.55
CA PRO A 803 -4.95 -7.47 15.01
C PRO A 803 -5.29 -8.44 16.14
N PHE A 804 -4.63 -9.60 16.16
CA PHE A 804 -4.93 -10.67 17.12
C PHE A 804 -4.96 -10.21 18.59
N HIS A 805 -3.98 -9.39 19.00
CA HIS A 805 -3.90 -8.89 20.37
C HIS A 805 -5.08 -8.00 20.75
N VAL A 806 -5.67 -7.28 19.79
CA VAL A 806 -6.85 -6.42 20.01
C VAL A 806 -8.10 -7.27 20.26
N LEU A 807 -8.28 -8.35 19.51
CA LEU A 807 -9.45 -9.25 19.66
C LEU A 807 -9.42 -10.08 20.94
N ALA A 808 -8.23 -10.33 21.49
CA ALA A 808 -8.07 -11.11 22.71
C ALA A 808 -8.55 -10.36 23.96
N ASP A 809 -8.49 -9.03 23.95
CA ASP A 809 -8.79 -8.18 25.11
C ASP A 809 -10.26 -7.72 25.17
N ASP A 810 -10.95 -7.62 24.02
CA ASP A 810 -12.36 -7.19 23.97
C ASP A 810 -13.06 -7.78 22.71
N PRO A 811 -13.78 -8.91 22.82
CA PRO A 811 -14.39 -9.54 21.65
C PRO A 811 -15.61 -8.74 21.19
N PRO A 812 -15.67 -8.26 19.92
CA PRO A 812 -16.82 -7.52 19.44
C PRO A 812 -18.09 -8.38 19.44
N ALA A 813 -19.26 -7.74 19.50
CA ALA A 813 -20.56 -8.40 19.35
C ALA A 813 -20.77 -9.04 17.94
N ALA A 814 -19.89 -8.74 16.98
CA ALA A 814 -19.82 -9.36 15.66
C ALA A 814 -18.75 -10.46 15.62
N SER A 815 -18.86 -11.43 14.70
CA SER A 815 -17.83 -12.46 14.51
C SER A 815 -16.50 -11.79 14.13
N GLY A 816 -15.53 -11.77 15.06
CA GLY A 816 -14.22 -11.14 14.87
C GLY A 816 -13.22 -12.05 14.16
N VAL A 817 -12.36 -11.49 13.31
CA VAL A 817 -11.26 -12.21 12.63
C VAL A 817 -9.91 -11.53 12.87
N ALA A 818 -8.91 -12.34 13.25
CA ALA A 818 -7.56 -11.84 13.49
C ALA A 818 -6.80 -11.67 12.16
N LEU A 819 -6.33 -10.45 11.88
CA LEU A 819 -5.63 -10.09 10.64
C LEU A 819 -4.33 -9.34 10.95
N ARG A 820 -3.29 -9.56 10.14
CA ARG A 820 -1.96 -8.95 10.34
C ARG A 820 -1.84 -7.52 9.82
N GLY A 821 -2.54 -7.18 8.73
CA GLY A 821 -2.45 -5.89 8.04
C GLY A 821 -3.22 -5.90 6.71
N GLY A 822 -3.01 -4.90 5.85
CA GLY A 822 -3.75 -4.75 4.60
C GLY A 822 -3.66 -5.94 3.64
N ARG A 823 -2.46 -6.49 3.39
CA ARG A 823 -2.27 -7.66 2.50
C ARG A 823 -3.05 -8.91 2.96
N ASP A 824 -2.95 -9.22 4.26
CA ASP A 824 -3.65 -10.36 4.87
C ASP A 824 -5.18 -10.16 4.85
N ALA A 825 -5.63 -8.93 5.14
CA ALA A 825 -7.03 -8.55 5.04
C ALA A 825 -7.55 -8.68 3.59
N ALA A 826 -6.77 -8.27 2.60
CA ALA A 826 -7.12 -8.39 1.19
C ALA A 826 -7.26 -9.85 0.76
N ALA A 827 -6.26 -10.69 1.06
CA ALA A 827 -6.28 -12.12 0.72
C ALA A 827 -7.50 -12.83 1.33
N TRP A 828 -7.83 -12.50 2.57
CA TRP A 828 -9.00 -13.04 3.24
C TRP A 828 -10.33 -12.51 2.68
N ALA A 829 -10.38 -11.22 2.32
CA ALA A 829 -11.62 -10.57 1.90
C ALA A 829 -12.02 -10.85 0.44
N ALA A 830 -11.04 -11.07 -0.45
CA ALA A 830 -11.20 -11.02 -1.90
C ALA A 830 -12.33 -11.88 -2.49
N ARG A 831 -12.69 -12.99 -1.85
CA ARG A 831 -13.68 -13.96 -2.38
C ARG A 831 -15.07 -13.83 -1.79
N GLU A 832 -15.15 -13.34 -0.56
CA GLU A 832 -16.34 -13.52 0.25
C GLU A 832 -17.10 -12.23 0.51
N PHE A 833 -16.38 -11.12 0.52
CA PHE A 833 -16.91 -9.82 0.90
C PHE A 833 -17.37 -9.03 -0.30
N ASP A 834 -18.48 -8.35 -0.11
CA ASP A 834 -18.98 -7.40 -1.07
C ASP A 834 -18.25 -6.08 -0.84
N ALA A 835 -18.14 -5.59 0.40
CA ALA A 835 -17.49 -4.32 0.74
C ALA A 835 -16.41 -4.44 1.83
N ILE A 836 -15.43 -3.54 1.81
CA ILE A 836 -14.49 -3.35 2.94
C ILE A 836 -14.57 -1.91 3.45
N VAL A 837 -14.61 -1.74 4.76
CA VAL A 837 -14.54 -0.43 5.43
C VAL A 837 -13.31 -0.38 6.31
N VAL A 838 -12.44 0.58 6.07
CA VAL A 838 -11.22 0.80 6.86
C VAL A 838 -11.44 1.96 7.83
N HIS A 839 -11.16 1.73 9.11
CA HIS A 839 -11.26 2.76 10.15
C HIS A 839 -9.91 3.23 10.69
N THR A 840 -8.86 2.44 10.49
CA THR A 840 -7.56 2.68 11.11
C THR A 840 -6.40 2.53 10.13
N PRO A 841 -5.26 3.18 10.39
CA PRO A 841 -4.20 3.35 9.41
C PRO A 841 -3.51 2.04 9.01
N GLY A 842 -3.40 1.08 9.93
CA GLY A 842 -2.71 -0.21 9.68
C GLY A 842 -3.39 -1.13 8.66
N PHE A 843 -4.57 -0.76 8.15
CA PHE A 843 -5.26 -1.46 7.07
C PHE A 843 -5.50 -0.57 5.85
N ALA A 844 -4.97 0.66 5.83
CA ALA A 844 -5.27 1.63 4.77
C ALA A 844 -4.81 1.16 3.39
N ASP A 845 -3.72 0.39 3.32
CA ASP A 845 -3.15 -0.18 2.11
C ASP A 845 -3.96 -1.36 1.53
N VAL A 846 -5.03 -1.83 2.19
CA VAL A 846 -5.83 -2.97 1.71
C VAL A 846 -6.29 -2.82 0.25
N GLY A 847 -6.64 -1.59 -0.16
CA GLY A 847 -7.06 -1.29 -1.54
C GLY A 847 -5.99 -1.54 -2.59
N ARG A 848 -4.71 -1.36 -2.24
CA ARG A 848 -3.57 -1.62 -3.14
C ARG A 848 -3.54 -3.08 -3.61
N TRP A 849 -3.93 -4.00 -2.73
CA TRP A 849 -3.87 -5.45 -2.97
C TRP A 849 -5.10 -6.00 -3.71
N LEU A 850 -6.20 -5.25 -3.70
CA LEU A 850 -7.50 -5.69 -4.26
C LEU A 850 -7.78 -5.11 -5.64
N GLY A 851 -7.06 -4.04 -6.03
CA GLY A 851 -7.36 -3.33 -7.27
C GLY A 851 -8.72 -2.64 -7.16
N VAL A 852 -9.71 -3.11 -7.93
CA VAL A 852 -11.07 -2.54 -7.95
C VAL A 852 -12.11 -3.31 -7.12
N TRP A 853 -11.76 -4.50 -6.63
CA TRP A 853 -12.72 -5.37 -5.95
C TRP A 853 -12.11 -6.27 -4.88
N PRO A 854 -12.79 -6.45 -3.73
CA PRO A 854 -13.96 -5.71 -3.26
C PRO A 854 -13.66 -4.22 -3.09
N PRO A 855 -14.60 -3.31 -3.38
CA PRO A 855 -14.33 -1.89 -3.22
C PRO A 855 -14.17 -1.52 -1.75
N VAL A 856 -13.30 -0.54 -1.52
CA VAL A 856 -12.81 -0.17 -0.19
C VAL A 856 -13.23 1.24 0.17
N LEU A 857 -13.93 1.38 1.29
CA LEU A 857 -14.36 2.64 1.89
C LEU A 857 -13.42 2.99 3.05
N LEU A 858 -12.77 4.14 3.01
CA LEU A 858 -12.12 4.69 4.21
C LEU A 858 -13.12 5.52 5.00
N HIS A 859 -13.33 5.19 6.27
CA HIS A 859 -13.98 6.08 7.22
C HIS A 859 -12.91 6.75 8.06
N TYR A 860 -12.51 7.96 7.64
CA TYR A 860 -11.49 8.74 8.32
C TYR A 860 -12.07 9.50 9.52
N HIS A 861 -11.41 9.38 10.67
CA HIS A 861 -11.86 9.99 11.93
C HIS A 861 -11.13 11.30 12.28
N GLY A 862 -10.12 11.68 11.49
CA GLY A 862 -9.27 12.84 11.76
C GLY A 862 -8.08 12.55 12.69
N GLU A 863 -7.00 13.31 12.54
CA GLU A 863 -5.74 13.08 13.29
C GLU A 863 -5.93 13.13 14.81
N ALA A 864 -6.77 14.04 15.30
CA ALA A 864 -7.01 14.20 16.74
C ALA A 864 -7.64 12.94 17.37
N ALA A 865 -8.56 12.28 16.67
CA ALA A 865 -9.20 11.04 17.14
C ALA A 865 -8.19 9.88 17.17
N GLU A 866 -7.30 9.82 16.18
CA GLU A 866 -6.27 8.79 16.08
C GLU A 866 -5.14 9.00 17.11
N GLN A 867 -4.76 10.24 17.37
CA GLN A 867 -3.88 10.61 18.48
C GLN A 867 -4.48 10.14 19.82
N ALA A 868 -5.75 10.41 20.05
CA ALA A 868 -6.44 9.97 21.27
C ALA A 868 -6.50 8.43 21.39
N ALA A 869 -6.57 7.72 20.26
CA ALA A 869 -6.56 6.27 20.21
C ALA A 869 -5.14 5.64 20.22
N GLY A 870 -4.08 6.45 20.38
CA GLY A 870 -2.69 5.97 20.40
C GLY A 870 -2.18 5.48 19.05
N LEU A 871 -2.86 5.83 17.95
CA LEU A 871 -2.49 5.46 16.58
C LEU A 871 -1.56 6.48 15.91
N ALA A 872 -1.45 7.69 16.46
CA ALA A 872 -0.53 8.69 15.97
C ALA A 872 0.84 8.49 16.61
N GLY A 873 1.68 7.70 15.94
CA GLY A 873 2.99 7.28 16.48
C GLY A 873 4.19 7.52 15.57
N ASP A 874 4.05 7.56 14.25
CA ASP A 874 5.16 7.85 13.35
C ASP A 874 4.70 8.58 12.07
N GLU A 875 5.63 9.35 11.50
CA GLU A 875 5.43 10.04 10.21
C GLU A 875 5.22 9.01 9.08
N ALA A 876 5.83 7.83 9.20
CA ALA A 876 5.74 6.73 8.25
C ALA A 876 4.32 6.15 8.09
N GLY A 877 3.58 5.94 9.18
CA GLY A 877 2.21 5.43 9.15
C GLY A 877 1.21 6.45 8.62
N ARG A 878 1.48 7.75 8.80
CA ARG A 878 0.73 8.82 8.12
C ARG A 878 0.99 8.78 6.61
N GLU A 879 2.25 8.72 6.20
CA GLU A 879 2.63 8.65 4.78
C GLU A 879 2.08 7.41 4.07
N GLY A 880 2.23 6.22 4.65
CA GLY A 880 1.74 4.98 4.07
C GLY A 880 0.23 5.00 3.82
N ARG A 881 -0.54 5.66 4.70
CA ARG A 881 -1.97 5.87 4.48
C ARG A 881 -2.25 6.82 3.33
N LEU A 882 -1.54 7.95 3.27
CA LEU A 882 -1.74 8.94 2.19
C LEU A 882 -1.43 8.32 0.82
N LEU A 883 -0.41 7.45 0.75
CA LEU A 883 -0.07 6.67 -0.44
C LEU A 883 -1.13 5.63 -0.80
N ALA A 884 -1.90 5.12 0.18
CA ALA A 884 -2.97 4.18 -0.09
C ALA A 884 -4.27 4.84 -0.60
N LEU A 885 -4.46 6.14 -0.37
CA LEU A 885 -5.69 6.86 -0.72
C LEU A 885 -6.14 6.70 -2.19
N PRO A 886 -5.25 6.76 -3.19
CA PRO A 886 -5.65 6.59 -4.59
C PRO A 886 -6.30 5.22 -4.87
N PHE A 887 -5.98 4.19 -4.08
CA PHE A 887 -6.47 2.82 -4.27
C PHE A 887 -7.81 2.55 -3.57
N LEU A 888 -8.30 3.49 -2.77
CA LEU A 888 -9.60 3.38 -2.09
C LEU A 888 -10.71 3.86 -2.99
N ASP A 889 -11.89 3.25 -2.95
CA ASP A 889 -13.06 3.59 -3.78
C ASP A 889 -13.72 4.90 -3.39
N ARG A 890 -13.87 5.11 -2.08
CA ARG A 890 -14.50 6.28 -1.46
C ARG A 890 -13.85 6.55 -0.11
N ALA A 891 -14.04 7.78 0.37
CA ALA A 891 -13.70 8.17 1.72
C ALA A 891 -14.86 8.94 2.37
N LEU A 892 -15.04 8.74 3.68
CA LEU A 892 -15.86 9.57 4.56
C LEU A 892 -14.92 10.35 5.48
N ALA A 893 -15.20 11.63 5.68
CA ALA A 893 -14.44 12.49 6.58
C ALA A 893 -15.39 13.25 7.52
N PRO A 894 -14.96 13.61 8.75
CA PRO A 894 -15.86 14.19 9.76
C PRO A 894 -16.42 15.57 9.38
N SER A 895 -15.74 16.30 8.50
CA SER A 895 -16.15 17.62 8.04
C SER A 895 -15.59 17.94 6.65
N PRO A 896 -16.14 18.94 5.95
CA PRO A 896 -15.56 19.43 4.69
C PRO A 896 -14.11 19.89 4.81
N ALA A 897 -13.72 20.46 5.96
CA ALA A 897 -12.35 20.91 6.19
C ALA A 897 -11.38 19.72 6.30
N VAL A 898 -11.79 18.64 6.97
CA VAL A 898 -11.01 17.41 7.06
C VAL A 898 -10.99 16.66 5.71
N ALA A 899 -12.09 16.70 4.97
CA ALA A 899 -12.12 16.19 3.60
C ALA A 899 -11.12 16.94 2.69
N ALA A 900 -11.04 18.27 2.83
CA ALA A 900 -10.07 19.09 2.12
C ALA A 900 -8.62 18.82 2.55
N GLU A 901 -8.38 18.56 3.84
CA GLU A 901 -7.06 18.14 4.36
C GLU A 901 -6.60 16.82 3.74
N LEU A 902 -7.53 15.88 3.54
CA LEU A 902 -7.23 14.65 2.83
C LEU A 902 -6.92 14.87 1.35
N GLY A 903 -7.19 16.04 0.76
CA GLY A 903 -6.93 16.32 -0.65
C GLY A 903 -7.70 15.42 -1.63
N LEU A 904 -8.83 14.84 -1.20
CA LEU A 904 -9.62 13.92 -2.02
C LEU A 904 -10.94 14.57 -2.44
N ASP A 905 -11.09 14.85 -3.74
CA ASP A 905 -12.33 15.39 -4.33
C ASP A 905 -13.56 14.48 -4.13
N HIS A 906 -13.33 13.19 -3.84
CA HIS A 906 -14.36 12.18 -3.63
C HIS A 906 -14.65 11.86 -2.16
N ALA A 907 -13.96 12.51 -1.20
CA ALA A 907 -14.25 12.37 0.21
C ALA A 907 -15.56 13.08 0.55
N ARG A 908 -16.49 12.38 1.19
CA ARG A 908 -17.78 12.93 1.58
C ARG A 908 -17.78 13.33 3.06
N PRO A 909 -18.30 14.52 3.39
CA PRO A 909 -18.59 14.85 4.78
C PRO A 909 -19.57 13.83 5.36
N CYS A 910 -19.17 13.19 6.44
CA CYS A 910 -19.98 12.31 7.26
C CYS A 910 -19.85 12.82 8.69
N PRO A 911 -20.89 13.44 9.27
CA PRO A 911 -20.79 14.00 10.61
C PRO A 911 -20.39 12.88 11.60
N PRO A 912 -19.52 13.16 12.59
CA PRO A 912 -19.23 12.19 13.62
C PRO A 912 -20.53 11.82 14.33
N GLY A 913 -20.80 10.52 14.47
CA GLY A 913 -22.06 10.05 15.03
C GLY A 913 -22.26 10.46 16.49
N ALA A 914 -21.17 10.81 17.18
CA ALA A 914 -21.26 11.50 18.45
C ALA A 914 -21.57 12.98 18.20
N ASP A 915 -22.68 13.46 18.76
CA ASP A 915 -22.85 14.88 19.05
C ASP A 915 -21.61 15.32 19.84
N ARG A 916 -20.61 15.90 19.16
CA ARG A 916 -19.67 16.76 19.86
C ARG A 916 -20.54 17.87 20.43
N LEU A 917 -20.56 17.95 21.76
CA LEU A 917 -21.03 19.09 22.56
C LEU A 917 -22.49 18.98 23.07
N GLY A 918 -22.62 18.77 24.39
CA GLY A 918 -23.59 19.52 25.19
C GLY A 918 -24.77 18.77 25.81
N VAL A 919 -24.55 17.70 26.60
CA VAL A 919 -25.51 17.35 27.67
C VAL A 919 -24.74 16.87 28.90
N TRP A 920 -24.82 17.62 30.00
CA TRP A 920 -24.35 17.13 31.30
C TRP A 920 -25.07 15.81 31.60
N SER A 921 -24.33 14.72 31.79
CA SER A 921 -24.97 13.46 32.15
C SER A 921 -25.83 13.65 33.41
N ALA A 922 -26.97 12.96 33.51
CA ALA A 922 -27.83 13.02 34.70
C ALA A 922 -27.06 12.70 36.01
N ALA A 923 -25.95 11.97 35.89
CA ALA A 923 -25.04 11.65 36.98
C ALA A 923 -24.27 12.86 37.54
N LEU A 924 -24.01 13.90 36.74
CA LEU A 924 -23.18 15.05 37.12
C LEU A 924 -23.99 16.29 37.56
N ALA A 925 -25.28 16.34 37.26
CA ALA A 925 -26.17 17.44 37.66
C ALA A 925 -26.19 17.72 39.18
N PRO A 926 -26.23 16.71 40.08
CA PRO A 926 -26.20 16.94 41.52
C PRO A 926 -24.89 17.58 42.01
N LEU A 927 -23.76 17.12 41.45
CA LEU A 927 -22.43 17.64 41.79
C LEU A 927 -22.29 19.11 41.37
N ARG A 928 -22.75 19.45 40.16
CA ARG A 928 -22.76 20.83 39.65
C ARG A 928 -23.58 21.76 40.53
N ALA A 929 -24.81 21.39 40.86
CA ALA A 929 -25.67 22.17 41.75
C ALA A 929 -25.02 22.40 43.12
N GLN A 930 -24.42 21.35 43.70
CA GLN A 930 -23.74 21.42 44.98
C GLN A 930 -22.49 22.31 44.96
N VAL A 931 -21.70 22.27 43.88
CA VAL A 931 -20.51 23.12 43.73
C VAL A 931 -20.92 24.58 43.54
N ARG A 932 -21.88 24.86 42.65
CA ARG A 932 -22.34 26.23 42.39
C ARG A 932 -22.93 26.87 43.63
N HIS A 933 -23.74 26.14 44.40
CA HIS A 933 -24.23 26.60 45.70
C HIS A 933 -23.09 26.89 46.69
N ARG A 934 -22.16 25.96 46.86
CA ARG A 934 -21.02 26.13 47.80
C ARG A 934 -20.12 27.31 47.45
N ARG A 935 -20.00 27.66 46.17
CA ARG A 935 -19.13 28.73 45.67
C ARG A 935 -19.84 30.06 45.44
N GLY A 936 -21.16 30.13 45.69
CA GLY A 936 -21.96 31.34 45.43
C GLY A 936 -22.13 31.65 43.94
N TRP A 937 -22.06 30.63 43.09
CA TRP A 937 -22.16 30.74 41.62
C TRP A 937 -23.57 30.46 41.09
N THR A 938 -24.54 30.15 41.95
CA THR A 938 -25.88 29.70 41.55
C THR A 938 -26.49 30.59 40.48
N ASP A 939 -26.46 31.91 40.67
CA ASP A 939 -27.06 32.92 39.79
C ASP A 939 -26.02 33.69 38.94
N ARG A 940 -24.86 33.08 38.69
CA ARG A 940 -23.76 33.72 37.95
C ARG A 940 -23.31 32.88 36.77
N ILE A 941 -22.91 33.54 35.69
CA ILE A 941 -22.14 32.94 34.59
C ILE A 941 -20.69 32.83 35.04
N VAL A 942 -20.19 31.60 35.17
CA VAL A 942 -18.84 31.31 35.66
C VAL A 942 -17.90 31.05 34.49
N ILE A 943 -16.94 31.96 34.32
CA ILE A 943 -15.87 31.81 33.33
C ILE A 943 -14.63 31.33 34.05
N LEU A 944 -14.20 30.11 33.74
CA LEU A 944 -12.99 29.53 34.28
C LEU A 944 -11.82 29.77 33.33
N VAL A 945 -10.77 30.40 33.84
CA VAL A 945 -9.59 30.78 33.08
C VAL A 945 -8.41 29.97 33.57
N ALA A 946 -7.82 29.12 32.73
CA ALA A 946 -6.65 28.34 33.10
C ALA A 946 -5.36 29.05 32.71
N ALA A 947 -4.53 29.35 33.71
CA ALA A 947 -3.23 30.02 33.54
C ALA A 947 -2.21 29.57 34.61
N SER A 948 -0.93 29.53 34.24
CA SER A 948 0.21 29.41 35.17
C SER A 948 0.87 30.77 35.42
N ASP A 949 1.66 30.91 36.50
CA ASP A 949 2.32 32.18 36.84
C ASP A 949 3.21 32.72 35.69
N SER A 950 3.82 31.82 34.89
CA SER A 950 4.64 32.18 33.73
C SER A 950 3.83 32.69 32.52
N THR A 951 2.53 32.43 32.49
CA THR A 951 1.63 32.80 31.36
C THR A 951 0.83 34.08 31.61
N VAL A 952 0.80 34.58 32.85
CA VAL A 952 0.14 35.85 33.20
C VAL A 952 1.03 37.04 32.77
N THR A 953 1.07 37.29 31.47
CA THR A 953 1.80 38.42 30.86
C THR A 953 1.02 39.75 31.01
N PRO A 954 1.66 40.92 30.80
CA PRO A 954 0.94 42.20 30.75
C PRO A 954 -0.20 42.23 29.72
N ALA A 955 -0.01 41.59 28.55
CA ALA A 955 -1.02 41.49 27.51
C ALA A 955 -2.23 40.62 27.94
N PHE A 956 -1.95 39.49 28.59
CA PHE A 956 -2.99 38.63 29.17
C PHE A 956 -3.80 39.37 30.23
N ARG A 957 -3.15 40.14 31.12
CA ARG A 957 -3.83 41.00 32.10
C ARG A 957 -4.72 42.05 31.46
N ALA A 958 -4.21 42.75 30.44
CA ALA A 958 -4.98 43.77 29.72
C ALA A 958 -6.24 43.18 29.06
N ALA A 959 -6.17 41.96 28.55
CA ALA A 959 -7.34 41.26 28.01
C ALA A 959 -8.35 40.85 29.10
N MET A 960 -7.87 40.36 30.25
CA MET A 960 -8.74 40.06 31.40
C MET A 960 -9.45 41.32 31.92
N GLU A 961 -8.74 42.44 32.04
CA GLU A 961 -9.32 43.73 32.45
C GLU A 961 -10.32 44.27 31.42
N ALA A 962 -10.06 44.06 30.12
CA ALA A 962 -11.03 44.39 29.07
C ALA A 962 -12.31 43.56 29.22
N TRP A 963 -12.19 42.24 29.38
CA TRP A 963 -13.33 41.36 29.60
C TRP A 963 -14.13 41.71 30.86
N GLN A 964 -13.45 42.03 31.97
CA GLN A 964 -14.15 42.44 33.20
C GLN A 964 -14.94 43.74 33.05
N ARG A 965 -14.49 44.67 32.20
CA ARG A 965 -15.24 45.89 31.91
C ARG A 965 -16.48 45.60 31.07
N ASP A 966 -16.43 44.57 30.23
CA ASP A 966 -17.48 44.21 29.29
C ASP A 966 -18.51 43.21 29.88
N LEU A 967 -18.18 42.53 30.98
CA LEU A 967 -19.06 41.61 31.70
C LEU A 967 -19.84 42.33 32.81
N ASP A 968 -21.15 42.07 32.92
CA ASP A 968 -21.94 42.56 34.06
C ASP A 968 -21.45 41.90 35.38
N PRO A 969 -20.93 42.68 36.35
CA PRO A 969 -20.44 42.15 37.62
C PRO A 969 -21.52 41.51 38.48
N ALA A 970 -22.80 41.85 38.26
CA ALA A 970 -23.93 41.27 38.98
C ALA A 970 -24.27 39.86 38.49
N CYS A 971 -23.96 39.54 37.23
CA CYS A 971 -24.39 38.31 36.56
C CYS A 971 -23.23 37.34 36.25
N SER A 972 -21.99 37.66 36.60
CA SER A 972 -20.82 36.86 36.20
C SER A 972 -19.77 36.67 37.31
N ALA A 973 -18.94 35.64 37.17
CA ALA A 973 -17.79 35.38 38.01
C ALA A 973 -16.63 34.87 37.15
N MET A 974 -15.47 35.53 37.25
CA MET A 974 -14.26 35.06 36.57
C MET A 974 -13.33 34.40 37.58
N VAL A 975 -12.98 33.14 37.31
CA VAL A 975 -12.23 32.28 38.21
C VAL A 975 -10.94 31.88 37.53
N LEU A 976 -9.81 32.31 38.08
CA LEU A 976 -8.50 31.88 37.61
C LEU A 976 -8.16 30.52 38.23
N PHE A 977 -8.09 29.50 37.39
CA PHE A 977 -7.70 28.15 37.73
C PHE A 977 -6.20 27.97 37.51
N THR A 978 -5.47 27.67 38.59
CA THR A 978 -4.00 27.59 38.54
C THR A 978 -3.55 26.17 38.87
N ALA A 979 -2.68 25.61 38.02
CA ALA A 979 -1.99 24.35 38.32
C ALA A 979 -0.96 24.52 39.46
N ASP A 980 -0.45 25.75 39.64
CA ASP A 980 0.49 26.11 40.69
C ASP A 980 -0.23 26.33 42.03
N GLN A 981 0.28 25.74 43.12
CA GLN A 981 -0.23 25.91 44.49
C GLN A 981 -0.05 27.34 45.04
N ARG A 982 0.55 28.26 44.28
CA ARG A 982 0.74 29.67 44.65
C ARG A 982 0.01 30.56 43.66
N PRO A 983 -0.86 31.48 44.12
CA PRO A 983 -1.58 32.39 43.24
C PRO A 983 -0.60 33.36 42.54
N PRO A 984 -0.82 33.69 41.25
CA PRO A 984 -0.05 34.70 40.54
C PRO A 984 -0.08 36.05 41.26
N ARG A 985 1.02 36.80 41.21
CA ARG A 985 1.09 38.14 41.83
C ARG A 985 0.39 39.19 40.95
N ASN A 986 -0.27 40.16 41.57
CA ASN A 986 -0.89 41.34 40.93
C ASN A 986 -1.95 40.99 39.87
N LEU A 987 -3.01 40.29 40.28
CA LEU A 987 -4.17 40.01 39.44
C LEU A 987 -5.12 41.22 39.34
N PRO A 988 -5.89 41.35 38.24
CA PRO A 988 -6.96 42.33 38.13
C PRO A 988 -7.99 42.17 39.27
N GLY A 989 -8.59 43.29 39.70
CA GLY A 989 -9.62 43.29 40.75
C GLY A 989 -10.86 42.49 40.32
N GLY A 990 -11.46 41.71 41.23
CA GLY A 990 -12.66 40.91 40.94
C GLY A 990 -12.41 39.52 40.34
N VAL A 991 -11.15 39.13 40.09
CA VAL A 991 -10.78 37.74 39.74
C VAL A 991 -10.61 36.93 41.03
N THR A 992 -11.32 35.80 41.12
CA THR A 992 -11.11 34.85 42.23
C THR A 992 -10.11 33.79 41.81
N VAL A 993 -9.11 33.49 42.64
CA VAL A 993 -8.17 32.40 42.36
C VAL A 993 -8.63 31.11 43.00
N ALA A 994 -8.71 30.05 42.20
CA ALA A 994 -8.97 28.69 42.65
C ALA A 994 -7.72 27.83 42.41
N PRO A 995 -6.94 27.50 43.47
CA PRO A 995 -5.79 26.62 43.31
C PRO A 995 -6.24 25.18 43.04
N ALA A 996 -5.56 24.48 42.13
CA ALA A 996 -5.80 23.06 41.91
C ALA A 996 -5.30 22.25 43.14
N ALA A 997 -6.23 21.71 43.94
CA ALA A 997 -5.92 20.77 45.02
C ALA A 997 -6.62 19.44 44.74
N THR A 998 -5.87 18.33 44.64
CA THR A 998 -6.40 16.98 44.32
C THR A 998 -7.13 16.86 42.96
N ALA A 999 -7.23 15.63 42.41
CA ALA A 999 -7.95 15.38 41.16
C ALA A 999 -9.47 15.59 41.30
N ILE A 1000 -10.01 15.36 42.51
CA ILE A 1000 -11.45 15.46 42.80
C ILE A 1000 -11.92 16.93 42.81
N ASP A 1001 -11.15 17.86 43.40
CA ASP A 1001 -11.57 19.28 43.37
C ASP A 1001 -11.45 19.88 41.97
N ARG A 1002 -10.54 19.37 41.11
CA ARG A 1002 -10.42 19.77 39.70
C ARG A 1002 -11.69 19.47 38.93
N GLN A 1003 -12.16 18.23 38.97
CA GLN A 1003 -13.39 17.82 38.30
C GLN A 1003 -14.63 18.55 38.84
N ALA A 1004 -14.68 18.78 40.16
CA ALA A 1004 -15.76 19.52 40.80
C ALA A 1004 -15.80 21.01 40.37
N ILE A 1005 -14.64 21.67 40.29
CA ILE A 1005 -14.52 23.06 39.85
C ILE A 1005 -14.89 23.20 38.37
N LEU A 1006 -14.41 22.30 37.50
CA LEU A 1006 -14.80 22.24 36.09
C LEU A 1006 -16.32 22.03 35.93
N ALA A 1007 -16.91 21.12 36.71
CA ALA A 1007 -18.35 20.85 36.66
C ALA A 1007 -19.22 22.06 37.02
N GLY A 1008 -18.70 23.02 37.80
CA GLY A 1008 -19.41 24.23 38.20
C GLY A 1008 -19.35 25.40 37.19
N ALA A 1009 -18.46 25.33 36.20
CA ALA A 1009 -18.19 26.40 35.23
C ALA A 1009 -19.19 26.40 34.04
N ASP A 1010 -19.30 27.54 33.36
CA ASP A 1010 -20.13 27.69 32.15
C ASP A 1010 -19.28 27.83 30.89
N LEU A 1011 -18.07 28.40 31.03
CA LEU A 1011 -17.09 28.58 29.97
C LEU A 1011 -15.69 28.23 30.48
N TYR A 1012 -14.90 27.55 29.66
CA TYR A 1012 -13.49 27.28 29.92
C TYR A 1012 -12.62 28.03 28.91
N TRP A 1013 -11.71 28.88 29.41
CA TRP A 1013 -10.80 29.67 28.61
C TRP A 1013 -9.35 29.32 28.96
N HIS A 1014 -8.52 29.04 27.95
CA HIS A 1014 -7.14 28.62 28.16
C HIS A 1014 -6.11 29.66 27.70
N ALA A 1015 -5.08 29.90 28.52
CA ALA A 1015 -3.93 30.73 28.16
C ALA A 1015 -2.84 29.91 27.42
N PRO A 1016 -2.14 30.48 26.42
CA PRO A 1016 -1.03 29.81 25.74
C PRO A 1016 0.08 29.40 26.71
N GLY A 1017 0.55 28.15 26.62
CA GLY A 1017 1.64 27.63 27.46
C GLY A 1017 1.25 27.27 28.90
N ALA A 1018 -0.05 27.28 29.23
CA ALA A 1018 -0.52 27.04 30.59
C ALA A 1018 -0.93 25.59 30.91
N LEU A 1019 -1.03 24.65 29.95
CA LEU A 1019 -1.58 23.32 30.22
C LEU A 1019 -0.95 22.14 29.46
N THR A 1020 -0.96 21.01 30.17
CA THR A 1020 -0.94 19.63 29.67
C THR A 1020 -2.26 19.27 29.01
N ALA A 1021 -2.25 18.48 27.91
CA ALA A 1021 -3.42 18.08 27.12
C ALA A 1021 -4.63 17.52 27.92
N LEU A 1022 -4.39 16.97 29.12
CA LEU A 1022 -5.39 16.35 29.99
C LEU A 1022 -6.52 17.31 30.42
N ASP A 1023 -6.23 18.57 30.75
CA ASP A 1023 -7.22 19.49 31.36
C ASP A 1023 -8.21 20.07 30.34
N THR A 1024 -7.77 20.30 29.11
CA THR A 1024 -8.63 20.71 28.00
C THR A 1024 -9.55 19.56 27.58
N LEU A 1025 -9.02 18.33 27.58
CA LEU A 1025 -9.79 17.11 27.30
C LEU A 1025 -10.81 16.82 28.41
N GLU A 1026 -10.45 16.97 29.69
CA GLU A 1026 -11.38 16.85 30.82
C GLU A 1026 -12.49 17.92 30.76
N ALA A 1027 -12.16 19.17 30.46
CA ALA A 1027 -13.14 20.25 30.30
C ALA A 1027 -14.09 20.01 29.12
N ALA A 1028 -13.57 19.53 27.98
CA ALA A 1028 -14.36 19.18 26.81
C ALA A 1028 -15.24 17.94 27.07
N ALA A 1029 -14.72 16.92 27.77
CA ALA A 1029 -15.46 15.72 28.16
C ALA A 1029 -16.61 16.02 29.13
N LEU A 1030 -16.49 17.09 29.93
CA LEU A 1030 -17.55 17.60 30.80
C LEU A 1030 -18.56 18.50 30.06
N GLY A 1031 -18.37 18.77 28.77
CA GLY A 1031 -19.31 19.56 27.96
C GLY A 1031 -19.17 21.08 28.15
N LEU A 1032 -18.04 21.56 28.69
CA LEU A 1032 -17.76 23.00 28.76
C LEU A 1032 -17.46 23.54 27.36
N LYS A 1033 -17.96 24.76 27.05
CA LYS A 1033 -17.47 25.50 25.89
C LYS A 1033 -16.00 25.87 26.14
N VAL A 1034 -15.11 25.39 25.28
CA VAL A 1034 -13.67 25.66 25.37
C VAL A 1034 -13.29 26.73 24.35
N SER A 1035 -12.62 27.80 24.79
CA SER A 1035 -12.08 28.83 23.92
C SER A 1035 -10.56 28.94 24.04
N ALA A 1036 -9.89 29.04 22.89
CA ALA A 1036 -8.48 29.38 22.75
C ALA A 1036 -8.28 30.89 22.54
N TRP A 1037 -7.11 31.42 22.90
CA TRP A 1037 -6.72 32.79 22.56
C TRP A 1037 -6.62 32.98 21.03
N PRO A 1038 -7.32 33.93 20.38
CA PRO A 1038 -7.04 34.32 19.00
C PRO A 1038 -5.86 35.29 18.96
N SER A 1039 -5.03 35.21 17.91
CA SER A 1039 -3.92 36.12 17.60
C SER A 1039 -4.21 37.58 18.00
N PRO A 1040 -3.24 38.34 18.57
CA PRO A 1040 -3.43 39.72 19.02
C PRO A 1040 -4.01 40.71 17.99
N ASP A 1041 -4.07 40.33 16.70
CA ASP A 1041 -4.60 41.16 15.62
C ASP A 1041 -6.13 41.06 15.42
N ALA A 1042 -6.79 40.06 16.01
CA ALA A 1042 -8.25 39.97 16.01
C ALA A 1042 -8.77 40.44 17.36
N GLY A 1043 -9.33 41.67 17.42
CA GLY A 1043 -9.83 42.28 18.65
C GLY A 1043 -10.70 41.33 19.47
N ALA A 1044 -10.13 40.80 20.56
CA ALA A 1044 -10.74 39.78 21.42
C ALA A 1044 -12.08 40.22 22.04
N GLY A 1045 -12.36 41.53 22.09
CA GLY A 1045 -13.64 42.08 22.51
C GLY A 1045 -14.79 41.80 21.53
N ALA A 1046 -14.51 41.65 20.22
CA ALA A 1046 -15.55 41.43 19.21
C ALA A 1046 -16.11 40.00 19.26
N VAL A 1047 -15.25 39.00 19.52
CA VAL A 1047 -15.65 37.59 19.62
C VAL A 1047 -16.42 37.34 20.91
N ALA A 1048 -15.95 37.89 22.04
CA ALA A 1048 -16.65 37.79 23.32
C ALA A 1048 -18.01 38.50 23.30
N ARG A 1049 -18.07 39.70 22.69
CA ARG A 1049 -19.30 40.46 22.49
C ARG A 1049 -20.27 39.75 21.55
N ALA A 1050 -19.79 39.14 20.46
CA ALA A 1050 -20.64 38.32 19.58
C ALA A 1050 -21.21 37.09 20.29
N MET A 1051 -20.46 36.45 21.20
CA MET A 1051 -20.94 35.32 21.99
C MET A 1051 -21.91 35.72 23.11
N PHE A 1052 -21.77 36.93 23.66
CA PHE A 1052 -22.64 37.50 24.69
C PHE A 1052 -23.93 38.08 24.08
N GLU A 1053 -23.83 38.77 22.95
CA GLU A 1053 -24.94 39.31 22.16
C GLU A 1053 -25.75 38.18 21.47
N ALA A 1054 -25.12 37.04 21.16
CA ALA A 1054 -25.81 35.81 20.76
C ALA A 1054 -26.52 35.09 21.92
N GLY A 1055 -26.54 35.68 23.13
CA GLY A 1055 -27.00 35.07 24.38
C GLY A 1055 -28.22 35.72 25.05
N ALA A 1056 -29.19 36.24 24.29
CA ALA A 1056 -30.51 36.63 24.81
C ALA A 1056 -31.62 35.73 24.26
N ASP A 1057 -31.50 34.43 24.53
CA ASP A 1057 -32.59 33.45 24.68
C ASP A 1057 -31.97 32.12 25.10
N LEU A 1058 -31.54 32.02 26.37
CA LEU A 1058 -31.32 30.72 26.99
C LEU A 1058 -32.71 30.18 27.36
N PRO A 1059 -33.17 29.06 26.76
CA PRO A 1059 -34.47 28.50 27.07
C PRO A 1059 -34.51 28.09 28.55
N ASP A 1060 -35.66 28.37 29.15
CA ASP A 1060 -36.11 27.86 30.45
C ASP A 1060 -35.62 26.43 30.70
N THR A 1061 -34.74 26.26 31.69
CA THR A 1061 -34.00 25.00 31.95
C THR A 1061 -34.86 23.86 32.51
N ASP A 1062 -36.19 23.99 32.51
CA ASP A 1062 -37.10 22.99 33.07
C ASP A 1062 -38.07 22.33 32.06
N ALA A 1063 -37.99 22.64 30.76
CA ALA A 1063 -38.92 22.09 29.76
C ALA A 1063 -38.29 21.02 28.84
N ARG A 1064 -38.62 19.76 29.15
CA ARG A 1064 -38.32 18.52 28.41
C ARG A 1064 -38.55 18.60 26.88
N ARG A 1065 -37.51 18.32 26.07
CA ARG A 1065 -37.54 17.44 24.87
C ARG A 1065 -36.16 16.82 24.61
N PRO A 1066 -36.03 15.51 24.35
CA PRO A 1066 -34.73 14.88 24.09
C PRO A 1066 -34.31 15.07 22.63
N ALA A 1067 -33.22 15.82 22.41
CA ALA A 1067 -32.55 15.93 21.13
C ALA A 1067 -31.38 14.92 21.04
N SER A 1068 -31.64 13.63 21.29
CA SER A 1068 -30.59 12.60 21.44
C SER A 1068 -30.67 11.45 20.41
N ALA A 1069 -31.29 11.68 19.25
CA ALA A 1069 -31.51 10.63 18.24
C ALA A 1069 -31.20 11.02 16.78
N HIS A 1070 -30.87 12.29 16.49
CA HIS A 1070 -30.69 12.76 15.10
C HIS A 1070 -29.25 12.60 14.57
N GLY A 1071 -28.20 12.78 15.39
CA GLY A 1071 -26.79 12.72 14.93
C GLY A 1071 -26.37 11.35 14.37
N TRP A 1072 -26.49 10.28 15.16
CA TRP A 1072 -26.16 8.92 14.71
C TRP A 1072 -27.04 8.43 13.55
N ALA A 1073 -28.32 8.84 13.51
CA ALA A 1073 -29.23 8.43 12.44
C ALA A 1073 -28.77 8.98 11.08
N GLU A 1074 -28.33 10.24 11.05
CA GLU A 1074 -27.78 10.87 9.84
C GLU A 1074 -26.43 10.25 9.46
N THR A 1075 -25.49 10.11 10.41
CA THR A 1075 -24.18 9.48 10.17
C THR A 1075 -24.31 8.07 9.60
N LEU A 1076 -25.15 7.23 10.19
CA LEU A 1076 -25.35 5.86 9.74
C LEU A 1076 -26.08 5.80 8.40
N ALA A 1077 -26.99 6.73 8.12
CA ALA A 1077 -27.64 6.84 6.82
C ALA A 1077 -26.69 7.29 5.71
N VAL A 1078 -25.78 8.23 5.98
CA VAL A 1078 -24.73 8.65 5.03
C VAL A 1078 -23.76 7.50 4.77
N PHE A 1079 -23.36 6.79 5.83
CA PHE A 1079 -22.49 5.62 5.74
C PHE A 1079 -23.12 4.49 4.90
N GLU A 1080 -24.34 4.07 5.21
CA GLU A 1080 -25.03 3.01 4.47
C GLU A 1080 -25.27 3.42 3.01
N ARG A 1081 -25.68 4.67 2.76
CA ARG A 1081 -25.88 5.16 1.40
C ARG A 1081 -24.59 5.13 0.60
N THR A 1082 -23.48 5.53 1.20
CA THR A 1082 -22.16 5.51 0.52
C THR A 1082 -21.74 4.08 0.21
N LEU A 1083 -21.93 3.15 1.14
CA LEU A 1083 -21.73 1.71 0.88
C LEU A 1083 -22.63 1.22 -0.26
N ALA A 1084 -23.93 1.50 -0.21
CA ALA A 1084 -24.88 1.05 -1.23
C ALA A 1084 -24.54 1.60 -2.62
N GLU A 1085 -24.11 2.86 -2.71
CA GLU A 1085 -23.66 3.49 -3.96
C GLU A 1085 -22.38 2.87 -4.52
N MET A 1086 -21.44 2.44 -3.67
CA MET A 1086 -20.22 1.76 -4.11
C MET A 1086 -20.51 0.39 -4.75
N HIS A 1087 -21.55 -0.30 -4.27
CA HIS A 1087 -21.90 -1.66 -4.73
C HIS A 1087 -23.03 -1.71 -5.74
N GLY A 1088 -23.71 -0.59 -6.00
CA GLY A 1088 -25.00 -0.63 -6.70
C GLY A 1088 -26.05 -1.49 -5.99
N LEU A 1089 -25.97 -1.62 -4.66
CA LEU A 1089 -26.98 -2.30 -3.85
C LEU A 1089 -28.28 -1.48 -3.90
N PRO A 1090 -29.46 -2.12 -3.92
CA PRO A 1090 -30.73 -1.40 -3.92
C PRO A 1090 -30.78 -0.51 -2.69
N GLY A 1091 -30.76 0.81 -2.90
CA GLY A 1091 -30.83 1.80 -1.82
C GLY A 1091 -32.09 1.56 -1.01
N GLY A 1092 -31.92 1.03 0.20
CA GLY A 1092 -33.02 0.87 1.14
C GLY A 1092 -33.61 2.25 1.40
N GLN A 1093 -34.84 2.49 0.92
CA GLN A 1093 -35.59 3.59 1.49
C GLN A 1093 -35.72 3.32 2.99
N PRO A 1094 -35.50 4.32 3.85
CA PRO A 1094 -35.78 4.15 5.27
C PRO A 1094 -37.26 3.78 5.40
N LYS A 1095 -37.54 2.55 5.86
CA LYS A 1095 -38.88 2.23 6.35
C LYS A 1095 -39.06 3.10 7.60
N GLY A 1096 -39.91 4.12 7.46
CA GLY A 1096 -40.08 5.23 8.39
C GLY A 1096 -40.65 4.86 9.74
#